data_AF-A0AA94TQS6-F1
#
_entry.id   AF-A0AA94TQS6-F1
#
_cell.length_a   1.000
_cell.length_b   1.000
_cell.length_c   1.000
_cell.angle_alpha   90.00
_cell.angle_beta   90.00
_cell.angle_gamma   90.00
#
_symmetry.space_group_name_H-M   'P 1'
#
loop_
_entity.id
_entity.type
_entity.pdbx_description
1 polymer ?
#
loop_
_entity_poly.entity_id
_entity_poly.type
_entity_poly.pdbx_seq_one_letter_code
_entity_poly.pdbx_strand_id
1 'polypeptide(L)'
;MHHSAPMKQSAYIAKILACLALVAVFAWGCAPRTQPVKSADLLSTPNLLVEADAAWQAKRWEAAELYYAAALERQDLVRSEMPTIYARLAESASANGHYHQARIALEQWANEDAKALERADWERLYLDAMAGLAKTERLRNHLQWVLDSTNVPWATKQEVALWYGEYFRTHEDYPGSLDVLAKFHAQAPDDRDRALLENDYQQRLLGLDDGAVDTLAKAVTPADQWRFPYALVAFERGVRKASDPEAWAASWRTLRDLAANSELVDRVPLETRLAELEARYGLPTIGLALVLPVTGPYAKVGVKILRGAGLAQWRLAQEGVNVDLRVINSEAPGWETRLAELPGHFTVVGGPLRVDAFKRLYEPDSPAAGVLEHRAVFAFLSSLGDLSEGKDAWRFFTSRNDEVRSLVSLAVDKLGITDLAVFYPEEKFGRTMAQTFYSEAAPLGGRIKGMQSYPPQDLKQWSKRVGRLLNVPADFSDNKDVPLPLPDFGAVFIPDGWRQAQTLLPNFFFYEGEQLVFLGPGLWSRALDDAKNVDEHYYRLAVCPGAWWDGSDGGKALQSALTEEGLGQADFWVALGYDFLRFAGKFGALPASWDSDLVNKRIRKVQDMDFSMAPMTWDDHGTASQNLYLFTPVSNGKQIVDTERIAARIAKAQARRERRMENYEKRIEAESRPPSANPDDTPPAP
;
A
#
# COMPACT_ATOMS: atom_id res chain seq x y z
N MET A 1 -14.50 63.04 41.72
CA MET A 1 -14.20 64.42 41.28
C MET A 1 -14.47 64.52 39.79
N HIS A 2 -15.40 65.41 39.45
CA HIS A 2 -15.66 66.07 38.17
C HIS A 2 -14.74 65.82 36.96
N HIS A 3 -15.32 65.44 35.81
CA HIS A 3 -15.66 66.31 34.66
C HIS A 3 -16.17 65.45 33.48
N SER A 4 -17.43 65.60 33.06
CA SER A 4 -17.96 66.55 32.05
C SER A 4 -17.80 66.07 30.60
N ALA A 5 -18.92 65.70 29.96
CA ALA A 5 -19.12 65.60 28.50
C ALA A 5 -19.03 67.00 27.84
N PRO A 6 -19.02 67.22 26.48
CA PRO A 6 -19.96 66.61 25.51
C PRO A 6 -19.45 66.41 24.06
N MET A 7 -20.26 65.77 23.20
CA MET A 7 -20.64 66.20 21.83
C MET A 7 -21.05 65.01 20.94
N LYS A 8 -22.34 64.68 20.95
CA LYS A 8 -23.03 63.93 19.90
C LYS A 8 -23.73 64.93 18.97
N GLN A 9 -23.06 65.38 17.90
CA GLN A 9 -23.72 66.15 16.84
C GLN A 9 -23.19 65.92 15.42
N SER A 10 -22.30 64.93 15.18
CA SER A 10 -21.74 64.68 13.83
C SER A 10 -22.40 63.53 13.05
N ALA A 11 -23.34 62.78 13.66
CA ALA A 11 -23.89 61.56 13.04
C ALA A 11 -25.16 61.78 12.18
N TYR A 12 -25.75 62.97 12.20
CA TYR A 12 -27.00 63.25 11.46
C TYR A 12 -26.80 63.91 10.09
N ILE A 13 -25.63 64.49 9.81
CA ILE A 13 -25.34 65.14 8.52
C ILE A 13 -24.85 64.12 7.47
N ALA A 14 -24.20 63.04 7.88
CA ALA A 14 -23.73 61.98 6.98
C ALA A 14 -24.86 61.11 6.39
N LYS A 15 -26.02 61.02 7.08
CA LYS A 15 -27.16 60.20 6.60
C LYS A 15 -28.06 60.91 5.58
N ILE A 16 -28.02 62.24 5.50
CA ILE A 16 -28.82 63.00 4.52
C ILE A 16 -28.09 63.12 3.17
N LEU A 17 -26.75 63.15 3.18
CA LEU A 17 -25.94 63.12 1.94
C LEU A 17 -25.92 61.74 1.25
N ALA A 18 -26.07 60.65 2.00
CA ALA A 18 -26.17 59.29 1.42
C ALA A 18 -27.54 59.03 0.74
N CYS A 19 -28.61 59.67 1.20
CA CYS A 19 -29.94 59.55 0.57
C CYS A 19 -30.12 60.42 -0.69
N LEU A 20 -29.34 61.49 -0.86
CA LEU A 20 -29.37 62.33 -2.07
C LEU A 20 -28.46 61.81 -3.20
N ALA A 21 -27.44 61.01 -2.88
CA ALA A 21 -26.63 60.30 -3.88
C ALA A 21 -27.36 59.05 -4.45
N LEU A 22 -28.37 58.53 -3.76
CA LEU A 22 -29.18 57.38 -4.19
C LEU A 22 -30.36 57.75 -5.11
N VAL A 23 -30.63 59.04 -5.32
CA VAL A 23 -31.65 59.53 -6.27
C VAL A 23 -31.03 60.09 -7.57
N ALA A 24 -29.71 60.36 -7.60
CA ALA A 24 -29.02 60.92 -8.76
C ALA A 24 -28.38 59.90 -9.73
N VAL A 25 -28.44 58.59 -9.42
CA VAL A 25 -27.93 57.52 -10.32
C VAL A 25 -29.03 56.94 -11.23
N PHE A 26 -30.29 57.37 -11.08
CA PHE A 26 -31.40 56.93 -11.93
C PHE A 26 -31.57 57.71 -13.25
N ALA A 27 -30.65 58.59 -13.62
CA ALA A 27 -30.84 59.50 -14.77
C ALA A 27 -29.86 59.32 -15.94
N TRP A 28 -29.04 58.27 -15.99
CA TRP A 28 -28.26 57.89 -17.19
C TRP A 28 -28.17 56.37 -17.37
N GLY A 29 -29.33 55.71 -17.38
CA GLY A 29 -29.49 54.46 -18.11
C GLY A 29 -30.06 54.79 -19.49
N CYS A 30 -29.20 54.88 -20.51
CA CYS A 30 -29.67 54.74 -21.89
C CYS A 30 -30.17 53.31 -22.06
N ALA A 31 -31.42 53.07 -21.67
CA ALA A 31 -32.15 51.88 -22.09
C ALA A 31 -32.18 51.89 -23.63
N PRO A 32 -31.85 50.79 -24.31
CA PRO A 32 -32.10 50.71 -25.74
C PRO A 32 -33.60 50.95 -25.92
N ARG A 33 -33.97 51.95 -26.74
CA ARG A 33 -35.36 52.15 -27.16
C ARG A 33 -35.86 50.81 -27.73
N THR A 34 -36.67 50.10 -26.97
CA THR A 34 -37.47 49.00 -27.48
C THR A 34 -38.39 49.62 -28.52
N GLN A 35 -38.15 49.31 -29.80
CA GLN A 35 -39.09 49.67 -30.85
C GLN A 35 -40.44 49.05 -30.48
N PRO A 36 -41.56 49.79 -30.56
CA PRO A 36 -42.87 49.22 -30.28
C PRO A 36 -43.09 48.04 -31.23
N VAL A 37 -43.43 46.88 -30.65
CA VAL A 37 -43.84 45.69 -31.40
C VAL A 37 -44.98 46.12 -32.31
N LYS A 38 -44.78 46.06 -33.63
CA LYS A 38 -45.84 46.36 -34.60
C LYS A 38 -46.92 45.28 -34.42
N SER A 39 -48.19 45.66 -34.42
CA SER A 39 -49.26 44.66 -34.31
C SER A 39 -49.13 43.64 -35.45
N ALA A 40 -48.94 42.36 -35.09
CA ALA A 40 -48.77 41.26 -36.04
C ALA A 40 -49.95 41.13 -37.02
N ASP A 41 -51.14 41.57 -36.60
CA ASP A 41 -52.37 41.57 -37.39
C ASP A 41 -52.38 42.58 -38.54
N LEU A 42 -51.52 43.60 -38.49
CA LEU A 42 -51.47 44.66 -39.50
C LEU A 42 -50.46 44.38 -40.63
N LEU A 43 -49.68 43.30 -40.52
CA LEU A 43 -48.64 42.94 -41.48
C LEU A 43 -49.14 41.84 -42.43
N SER A 44 -48.84 41.98 -43.72
CA SER A 44 -48.98 40.88 -44.68
C SER A 44 -48.00 39.75 -44.33
N THR A 45 -48.32 38.51 -44.70
CA THR A 45 -47.49 37.33 -44.39
C THR A 45 -46.01 37.52 -44.75
N PRO A 46 -45.63 38.04 -45.94
CA PRO A 46 -44.22 38.31 -46.25
C PRO A 46 -43.55 39.34 -45.34
N ASN A 47 -44.25 40.44 -45.02
CA ASN A 47 -43.71 41.49 -44.15
C ASN A 47 -43.61 41.02 -42.69
N LEU A 48 -44.53 40.16 -42.25
CA LEU A 48 -44.51 39.55 -40.94
C LEU A 48 -43.28 38.64 -40.77
N LEU A 49 -42.98 37.80 -41.77
CA LEU A 49 -41.78 36.96 -41.75
C LEU A 49 -40.48 37.79 -41.75
N VAL A 50 -40.43 38.89 -42.50
CA VAL A 50 -39.26 39.81 -42.47
C VAL A 50 -39.04 40.40 -41.07
N GLU A 51 -40.11 40.85 -40.40
CA GLU A 51 -40.02 41.39 -39.05
C GLU A 51 -39.69 40.28 -38.01
N ALA A 52 -40.20 39.06 -38.20
CA ALA A 52 -39.86 37.89 -37.38
C ALA A 52 -38.38 37.53 -37.49
N ASP A 53 -37.85 37.47 -38.71
CA ASP A 53 -36.44 37.20 -39.00
C ASP A 53 -35.53 38.28 -38.40
N ALA A 54 -35.90 39.55 -38.56
CA ALA A 54 -35.17 40.67 -37.98
C ALA A 54 -35.16 40.62 -36.44
N ALA A 55 -36.30 40.28 -35.82
CA ALA A 55 -36.40 40.11 -34.38
C ALA A 55 -35.54 38.95 -33.87
N TRP A 56 -35.58 37.80 -34.55
CA TRP A 56 -34.80 36.62 -34.22
C TRP A 56 -33.30 36.87 -34.35
N GLN A 57 -32.84 37.47 -35.45
CA GLN A 57 -31.43 37.86 -35.62
C GLN A 57 -30.96 38.86 -34.57
N ALA A 58 -31.85 39.77 -34.15
CA ALA A 58 -31.57 40.72 -33.09
C ALA A 58 -31.71 40.14 -31.67
N LYS A 59 -31.97 38.82 -31.53
CA LYS A 59 -32.23 38.13 -30.26
C LYS A 59 -33.36 38.74 -29.43
N ARG A 60 -34.35 39.36 -30.10
CA ARG A 60 -35.58 39.88 -29.48
C ARG A 60 -36.61 38.76 -29.40
N TRP A 61 -36.34 37.80 -28.53
CA TRP A 61 -37.07 36.53 -28.46
C TRP A 61 -38.57 36.68 -28.29
N GLU A 62 -39.03 37.59 -27.43
CA GLU A 62 -40.46 37.90 -27.24
C GLU A 62 -41.16 38.31 -28.55
N ALA A 63 -40.53 39.20 -29.33
CA ALA A 63 -41.09 39.67 -30.60
C ALA A 63 -40.99 38.58 -31.68
N ALA A 64 -39.88 37.85 -31.73
CA ALA A 64 -39.69 36.74 -32.67
C ALA A 64 -40.72 35.63 -32.45
N GLU A 65 -40.92 35.21 -31.20
CA GLU A 65 -41.92 34.21 -30.82
C GLU A 65 -43.33 34.66 -31.23
N LEU A 66 -43.72 35.90 -30.91
CA LEU A 66 -45.02 36.45 -31.29
C LEU A 66 -45.22 36.43 -32.82
N TYR A 67 -44.24 36.93 -33.58
CA TYR A 67 -44.39 37.05 -35.03
C TYR A 67 -44.39 35.69 -35.74
N TYR A 68 -43.55 34.74 -35.31
CA TYR A 68 -43.58 33.38 -35.88
C TYR A 68 -44.85 32.62 -35.49
N ALA A 69 -45.34 32.75 -34.27
CA ALA A 69 -46.61 32.16 -33.86
C ALA A 69 -47.77 32.72 -34.71
N ALA A 70 -47.83 34.04 -34.90
CA ALA A 70 -48.83 34.69 -35.75
C ALA A 70 -48.69 34.28 -37.23
N ALA A 71 -47.48 34.05 -37.74
CA ALA A 71 -47.26 33.59 -39.11
C ALA A 71 -47.84 32.19 -39.34
N LEU A 72 -47.70 31.28 -38.37
CA LEU A 72 -48.24 29.92 -38.47
C LEU A 72 -49.78 29.84 -38.49
N GLU A 73 -50.47 30.91 -38.07
CA GLU A 73 -51.93 31.03 -38.15
C GLU A 73 -52.43 31.51 -39.52
N ARG A 74 -51.51 31.96 -40.40
CA ARG A 74 -51.86 32.49 -41.73
C ARG A 74 -52.12 31.36 -42.72
N GLN A 75 -53.27 31.41 -43.40
CA GLN A 75 -53.69 30.41 -44.39
C GLN A 75 -52.87 30.46 -45.69
N ASP A 76 -52.26 31.60 -45.99
CA ASP A 76 -51.44 31.83 -47.18
C ASP A 76 -49.95 31.50 -46.96
N LEU A 77 -49.58 30.94 -45.80
CA LEU A 77 -48.20 30.59 -45.48
C LEU A 77 -47.71 29.42 -46.35
N VAL A 78 -46.52 29.57 -46.93
CA VAL A 78 -45.94 28.58 -47.83
C VAL A 78 -45.40 27.39 -47.03
N ARG A 79 -45.82 26.18 -47.38
CA ARG A 79 -45.45 24.96 -46.64
C ARG A 79 -43.93 24.74 -46.54
N SER A 80 -43.17 25.09 -47.57
CA SER A 80 -41.70 24.94 -47.56
C SER A 80 -40.99 25.86 -46.55
N GLU A 81 -41.66 26.89 -46.03
CA GLU A 81 -41.10 27.79 -45.01
C GLU A 81 -41.35 27.28 -43.58
N MET A 82 -42.30 26.34 -43.41
CA MET A 82 -42.73 25.84 -42.11
C MET A 82 -41.60 25.27 -41.25
N PRO A 83 -40.67 24.43 -41.76
CA PRO A 83 -39.58 23.89 -40.92
C PRO A 83 -38.72 24.99 -40.31
N THR A 84 -38.38 26.02 -41.09
CA THR A 84 -37.59 27.17 -40.62
C THR A 84 -38.34 27.98 -39.58
N ILE A 85 -39.64 28.21 -39.81
CA ILE A 85 -40.50 28.96 -38.87
C ILE A 85 -40.63 28.19 -37.55
N TYR A 86 -40.91 26.89 -37.59
CA TYR A 86 -40.99 26.06 -36.39
C TYR A 86 -39.65 26.00 -35.63
N ALA A 87 -38.52 25.87 -36.32
CA ALA A 87 -37.21 25.88 -35.70
C ALA A 87 -36.94 27.18 -34.92
N ARG A 88 -37.18 28.33 -35.55
CA ARG A 88 -36.94 29.65 -34.93
C ARG A 88 -37.97 29.99 -33.87
N LEU A 89 -39.21 29.52 -34.02
CA LEU A 89 -40.23 29.61 -32.98
C LEU A 89 -39.82 28.79 -31.76
N ALA A 90 -39.35 27.55 -31.96
CA ALA A 90 -38.89 26.69 -30.87
C ALA A 90 -37.74 27.33 -30.09
N GLU A 91 -36.75 27.88 -30.80
CA GLU A 91 -35.63 28.58 -30.19
C GLU A 91 -36.08 29.81 -29.40
N SER A 92 -36.93 30.65 -30.01
CA SER A 92 -37.43 31.88 -29.38
C SER A 92 -38.28 31.59 -28.14
N ALA A 93 -39.17 30.60 -28.24
CA ALA A 93 -40.00 30.15 -27.12
C ALA A 93 -39.16 29.52 -26.00
N SER A 94 -38.13 28.72 -26.35
CA SER A 94 -37.19 28.17 -25.36
C SER A 94 -36.43 29.28 -24.63
N ALA A 95 -35.94 30.28 -25.36
CA ALA A 95 -35.23 31.43 -24.79
C ALA A 95 -36.11 32.28 -23.85
N ASN A 96 -37.42 32.31 -24.07
CA ASN A 96 -38.40 32.95 -23.19
C ASN A 96 -38.88 32.05 -22.03
N GLY A 97 -38.40 30.80 -21.94
CA GLY A 97 -38.86 29.83 -20.94
C GLY A 97 -40.26 29.24 -21.22
N HIS A 98 -40.82 29.47 -22.41
CA HIS A 98 -42.10 28.93 -22.85
C HIS A 98 -41.96 27.49 -23.39
N TYR A 99 -41.47 26.58 -22.55
CA TYR A 99 -41.10 25.22 -22.97
C TYR A 99 -42.24 24.38 -23.55
N HIS A 100 -43.49 24.64 -23.18
CA HIS A 100 -44.65 23.98 -23.81
C HIS A 100 -44.79 24.34 -25.29
N GLN A 101 -44.59 25.61 -25.64
CA GLN A 101 -44.64 26.10 -27.01
C GLN A 101 -43.42 25.64 -27.80
N ALA A 102 -42.23 25.69 -27.19
CA ALA A 102 -41.02 25.16 -27.78
C ALA A 102 -41.18 23.67 -28.16
N ARG A 103 -41.68 22.84 -27.24
CA ARG A 103 -41.97 21.41 -27.51
C ARG A 103 -42.92 21.22 -28.68
N ILE A 104 -44.03 21.97 -28.72
CA ILE A 104 -45.02 21.84 -29.79
C ILE A 104 -44.38 22.21 -31.14
N ALA A 105 -43.63 23.31 -31.19
CA ALA A 105 -42.94 23.75 -32.40
C ALA A 105 -41.91 22.70 -32.87
N LEU A 106 -41.15 22.09 -31.95
CA LEU A 106 -40.19 21.02 -32.27
C LEU A 106 -40.85 19.74 -32.79
N GLU A 107 -41.98 19.33 -32.20
CA GLU A 107 -42.77 18.18 -32.67
C GLU A 107 -43.31 18.44 -34.09
N GLN A 108 -43.78 19.66 -34.37
CA GLN A 108 -44.24 20.02 -35.73
C GLN A 108 -43.09 20.13 -36.73
N TRP A 109 -41.93 20.66 -36.31
CA TRP A 109 -40.74 20.68 -37.16
C TRP A 109 -40.34 19.25 -37.56
N ALA A 110 -40.28 18.32 -36.62
CA ALA A 110 -39.95 16.92 -36.90
C ALA A 110 -40.99 16.21 -37.78
N ASN A 111 -42.27 16.62 -37.72
CA ASN A 111 -43.32 16.09 -38.59
C ASN A 111 -43.19 16.57 -40.05
N GLU A 112 -42.76 17.82 -40.27
CA GLU A 112 -42.57 18.37 -41.61
C GLU A 112 -41.20 18.00 -42.22
N ASP A 113 -40.17 17.83 -41.38
CA ASP A 113 -38.83 17.41 -41.79
C ASP A 113 -38.28 16.37 -40.80
N ALA A 114 -38.38 15.08 -41.14
CA ALA A 114 -37.90 13.99 -40.31
C ALA A 114 -36.37 14.04 -40.05
N LYS A 115 -35.59 14.71 -40.91
CA LYS A 115 -34.16 14.91 -40.70
C LYS A 115 -33.85 15.91 -39.59
N ALA A 116 -34.85 16.63 -39.08
CA ALA A 116 -34.68 17.51 -37.94
C ALA A 116 -34.10 16.76 -36.72
N LEU A 117 -34.52 15.50 -36.52
CA LEU A 117 -34.06 14.61 -35.44
C LEU A 117 -32.57 14.22 -35.55
N GLU A 118 -31.93 14.45 -36.70
CA GLU A 118 -30.50 14.20 -36.89
C GLU A 118 -29.65 15.42 -36.49
N ARG A 119 -30.28 16.58 -36.26
CA ARG A 119 -29.60 17.86 -36.06
C ARG A 119 -29.39 18.18 -34.59
N ALA A 120 -28.19 18.64 -34.26
CA ALA A 120 -27.83 18.99 -32.90
C ALA A 120 -28.59 20.21 -32.34
N ASP A 121 -28.98 21.15 -33.20
CA ASP A 121 -29.78 22.32 -32.81
C ASP A 121 -31.21 21.94 -32.40
N TRP A 122 -31.83 20.97 -33.10
CA TRP A 122 -33.11 20.40 -32.70
C TRP A 122 -33.00 19.64 -31.38
N GLU A 123 -32.02 18.75 -31.26
CA GLU A 123 -31.79 17.91 -30.08
C GLU A 123 -31.63 18.75 -28.81
N ARG A 124 -30.78 19.78 -28.88
CA ARG A 124 -30.56 20.69 -27.74
C ARG A 124 -31.84 21.35 -27.27
N LEU A 125 -32.61 21.94 -28.19
CA LEU A 125 -33.88 22.60 -27.86
C LEU A 125 -34.92 21.61 -27.29
N TYR A 126 -34.95 20.38 -27.83
CA TYR A 126 -35.85 19.34 -27.35
C TYR A 126 -35.50 18.91 -25.92
N LEU A 127 -34.22 18.64 -25.66
CA LEU A 127 -33.72 18.24 -24.35
C LEU A 127 -33.98 19.34 -23.30
N ASP A 128 -33.67 20.60 -23.62
CA ASP A 128 -33.92 21.75 -22.75
C ASP A 128 -35.42 21.92 -22.45
N ALA A 129 -36.28 21.82 -23.46
CA ALA A 129 -37.72 21.89 -23.27
C ALA A 129 -38.24 20.72 -22.41
N MET A 130 -37.71 19.51 -22.59
CA MET A 130 -38.15 18.35 -21.81
C MET A 130 -37.69 18.45 -20.35
N ALA A 131 -36.48 18.94 -20.11
CA ALA A 131 -35.96 19.22 -18.78
C ALA A 131 -36.76 20.33 -18.09
N GLY A 132 -37.01 21.45 -18.77
CA GLY A 132 -37.80 22.58 -18.26
C GLY A 132 -39.25 22.21 -17.92
N LEU A 133 -39.81 21.20 -18.60
CA LEU A 133 -41.14 20.64 -18.33
C LEU A 133 -41.15 19.45 -17.35
N ALA A 134 -40.00 19.10 -16.76
CA ALA A 134 -39.80 17.95 -15.87
C ALA A 134 -40.32 16.62 -16.47
N LYS A 135 -40.11 16.39 -17.78
CA LYS A 135 -40.53 15.17 -18.49
C LYS A 135 -39.46 14.07 -18.42
N THR A 136 -39.08 13.66 -17.21
CA THR A 136 -37.98 12.71 -16.97
C THR A 136 -38.16 11.37 -17.70
N GLU A 137 -39.37 10.84 -17.78
CA GLU A 137 -39.63 9.58 -18.52
C GLU A 137 -39.40 9.74 -20.02
N ARG A 138 -39.79 10.88 -20.60
CA ARG A 138 -39.50 11.18 -22.01
C ARG A 138 -38.00 11.32 -22.25
N LEU A 139 -37.27 11.98 -21.35
CA LEU A 139 -35.82 12.08 -21.42
C LEU A 139 -35.14 10.70 -21.36
N ARG A 140 -35.63 9.79 -20.52
CA ARG A 140 -35.11 8.42 -20.44
C ARG A 140 -35.35 7.64 -21.73
N ASN A 141 -36.57 7.71 -22.27
CA ASN A 141 -36.92 7.03 -23.53
C ASN A 141 -36.12 7.61 -24.70
N HIS A 142 -35.90 8.92 -24.70
CA HIS A 142 -35.08 9.60 -25.70
C HIS A 142 -33.61 9.17 -25.63
N LEU A 143 -33.01 9.12 -24.43
CA LEU A 143 -31.63 8.66 -24.25
C LEU A 143 -31.45 7.24 -24.82
N GLN A 144 -32.37 6.34 -24.50
CA GLN A 144 -32.34 4.97 -25.03
C GLN A 144 -32.42 4.98 -26.56
N TRP A 145 -33.34 5.76 -27.14
CA TRP A 145 -33.48 5.88 -28.59
C TRP A 145 -32.20 6.42 -29.27
N VAL A 146 -31.55 7.46 -28.75
CA VAL A 146 -30.31 7.99 -29.35
C VAL A 146 -29.16 6.99 -29.27
N LEU A 147 -29.04 6.25 -28.16
CA LEU A 147 -28.03 5.20 -28.00
C LEU A 147 -28.23 4.04 -28.99
N ASP A 148 -29.49 3.71 -29.31
CA ASP A 148 -29.83 2.62 -30.24
C ASP A 148 -29.88 3.07 -31.71
N SER A 149 -30.04 4.37 -31.96
CA SER A 149 -30.22 4.91 -33.30
C SER A 149 -28.94 4.85 -34.14
N THR A 150 -29.05 4.34 -35.36
CA THR A 150 -27.97 4.37 -36.36
C THR A 150 -27.99 5.62 -37.24
N ASN A 151 -29.10 6.37 -37.23
CA ASN A 151 -29.32 7.47 -38.16
C ASN A 151 -28.88 8.82 -37.58
N VAL A 152 -28.76 8.94 -36.26
CA VAL A 152 -28.27 10.17 -35.62
C VAL A 152 -26.75 10.28 -35.84
N PRO A 153 -26.27 11.35 -36.50
CA PRO A 153 -24.85 11.57 -36.72
C PRO A 153 -24.07 11.63 -35.41
N TRP A 154 -22.82 11.16 -35.43
CA TRP A 154 -21.98 11.14 -34.23
C TRP A 154 -21.81 12.52 -33.58
N ALA A 155 -21.60 13.58 -34.37
CA ALA A 155 -21.49 14.94 -33.84
C ALA A 155 -22.72 15.34 -33.01
N THR A 156 -23.92 14.94 -33.45
CA THR A 156 -25.17 15.15 -32.70
C THR A 156 -25.19 14.29 -31.44
N LYS A 157 -24.81 13.01 -31.53
CA LYS A 157 -24.71 12.10 -30.36
C LYS A 157 -23.74 12.63 -29.30
N GLN A 158 -22.62 13.22 -29.70
CA GLN A 158 -21.65 13.82 -28.79
C GLN A 158 -22.26 14.99 -28.01
N GLU A 159 -23.00 15.87 -28.67
CA GLU A 159 -23.71 16.96 -27.97
C GLU A 159 -24.76 16.43 -27.00
N VAL A 160 -25.52 15.42 -27.40
CA VAL A 160 -26.50 14.74 -26.55
C VAL A 160 -25.83 14.10 -25.33
N ALA A 161 -24.69 13.43 -25.52
CA ALA A 161 -23.93 12.79 -24.43
C ALA A 161 -23.51 13.82 -23.36
N LEU A 162 -22.96 14.95 -23.79
CA LEU A 162 -22.54 16.03 -22.90
C LEU A 162 -23.72 16.69 -22.19
N TRP A 163 -24.86 16.83 -22.87
CA TRP A 163 -26.09 17.34 -22.26
C TRP A 163 -26.61 16.39 -21.18
N TYR A 164 -26.70 15.08 -21.44
CA TYR A 164 -27.14 14.11 -20.43
C TYR A 164 -26.16 13.98 -19.27
N GLY A 165 -24.85 14.05 -19.53
CA GLY A 165 -23.83 14.08 -18.49
C GLY A 165 -24.07 15.24 -17.52
N GLU A 166 -24.34 16.44 -18.04
CA GLU A 166 -24.66 17.62 -17.23
C GLU A 166 -26.03 17.54 -16.55
N TYR A 167 -27.04 17.02 -17.25
CA TYR A 167 -28.38 16.83 -16.71
C TYR A 167 -28.35 15.91 -15.48
N PHE A 168 -27.72 14.74 -15.57
CA PHE A 168 -27.60 13.84 -14.42
C PHE A 168 -26.80 14.48 -13.28
N ARG A 169 -25.70 15.19 -13.59
CA ARG A 169 -24.88 15.86 -12.57
C ARG A 169 -25.66 16.92 -11.80
N THR A 170 -26.41 17.77 -12.49
CA THR A 170 -27.23 18.84 -11.88
C THR A 170 -28.41 18.31 -11.08
N HIS A 171 -28.82 17.06 -11.32
CA HIS A 171 -29.82 16.33 -10.55
C HIS A 171 -29.20 15.38 -9.52
N GLU A 172 -27.92 15.56 -9.18
CA GLU A 172 -27.16 14.78 -8.18
C GLU A 172 -27.00 13.29 -8.50
N ASP A 173 -27.29 12.85 -9.73
CA ASP A 173 -26.99 11.51 -10.23
C ASP A 173 -25.56 11.45 -10.80
N TYR A 174 -24.57 11.53 -9.92
CA TYR A 174 -23.15 11.51 -10.30
C TYR A 174 -22.73 10.20 -10.99
N PRO A 175 -23.17 9.00 -10.55
CA PRO A 175 -22.88 7.76 -11.27
C PRO A 175 -23.48 7.76 -12.68
N GLY A 176 -24.75 8.18 -12.83
CA GLY A 176 -25.41 8.29 -14.14
C GLY A 176 -24.73 9.30 -15.07
N SER A 177 -24.26 10.42 -14.52
CA SER A 177 -23.50 11.45 -15.26
C SER A 177 -22.24 10.89 -15.93
N LEU A 178 -21.49 10.04 -15.23
CA LEU A 178 -20.27 9.43 -15.77
C LEU A 178 -20.58 8.23 -16.67
N ASP A 179 -21.56 7.40 -16.30
CA ASP A 179 -21.96 6.22 -17.04
C ASP A 179 -22.50 6.56 -18.44
N VAL A 180 -23.31 7.62 -18.57
CA VAL A 180 -23.84 8.02 -19.88
C VAL A 180 -22.73 8.43 -20.85
N LEU A 181 -21.73 9.19 -20.36
CA LEU A 181 -20.58 9.59 -21.16
C LEU A 181 -19.73 8.39 -21.58
N ALA A 182 -19.50 7.44 -20.68
CA ALA A 182 -18.77 6.21 -20.98
C ALA A 182 -19.48 5.37 -22.07
N LYS A 183 -20.81 5.26 -22.01
CA LYS A 183 -21.62 4.55 -23.02
C LYS A 183 -21.51 5.17 -24.40
N PHE A 184 -21.59 6.49 -24.51
CA PHE A 184 -21.40 7.17 -25.79
C PHE A 184 -19.97 7.00 -26.30
N HIS A 185 -18.94 7.21 -25.47
CA HIS A 185 -17.54 7.03 -25.86
C HIS A 185 -17.24 5.64 -26.41
N ALA A 186 -17.84 4.60 -25.83
CA ALA A 186 -17.72 3.23 -26.33
C ALA A 186 -18.34 3.03 -27.73
N GLN A 187 -19.32 3.85 -28.11
CA GLN A 187 -19.97 3.85 -29.44
C GLN A 187 -19.31 4.79 -30.46
N ALA A 188 -18.30 5.57 -30.06
CA ALA A 188 -17.62 6.50 -30.95
C ALA A 188 -17.06 5.76 -32.19
N PRO A 189 -17.25 6.28 -33.42
CA PRO A 189 -16.87 5.60 -34.65
C PRO A 189 -15.37 5.32 -34.78
N ASP A 190 -14.54 6.28 -34.34
CA ASP A 190 -13.09 6.22 -34.41
C ASP A 190 -12.43 6.97 -33.24
N ASP A 191 -11.10 6.90 -33.20
CA ASP A 191 -10.30 7.52 -32.14
C ASP A 191 -10.33 9.06 -32.20
N ARG A 192 -10.54 9.66 -33.38
CA ARG A 192 -10.69 11.11 -33.50
C ARG A 192 -11.97 11.57 -32.79
N ASP A 193 -13.06 10.84 -33.01
CA ASP A 193 -14.36 11.10 -32.38
C ASP A 193 -14.33 10.87 -30.86
N ARG A 194 -13.59 9.85 -30.39
CA ARG A 194 -13.31 9.66 -28.95
C ARG A 194 -12.54 10.84 -28.36
N ALA A 195 -11.45 11.25 -29.01
CA ALA A 195 -10.62 12.35 -28.54
C ALA A 195 -11.39 13.68 -28.49
N LEU A 196 -12.32 13.92 -29.42
CA LEU A 196 -13.19 15.11 -29.39
C LEU A 196 -14.12 15.10 -28.17
N LEU A 197 -14.78 13.98 -27.88
CA LEU A 197 -15.63 13.85 -26.69
C LEU A 197 -14.83 13.96 -25.38
N GLU A 198 -13.63 13.36 -25.33
CA GLU A 198 -12.69 13.47 -24.21
C GLU A 198 -12.34 14.94 -23.92
N ASN A 199 -11.91 15.67 -24.96
CA ASN A 199 -11.52 17.08 -24.87
C ASN A 199 -12.70 17.98 -24.48
N ASP A 200 -13.87 17.81 -25.09
CA ASP A 200 -15.06 18.62 -24.76
C ASP A 200 -15.52 18.42 -23.31
N TYR A 201 -15.50 17.17 -22.83
CA TYR A 201 -15.81 16.89 -21.43
C TYR A 201 -14.75 17.47 -20.49
N GLN A 202 -13.47 17.37 -20.84
CA GLN A 202 -12.39 17.96 -20.05
C GLN A 202 -12.57 19.49 -19.89
N GLN A 203 -12.93 20.21 -20.96
CA GLN A 203 -13.19 21.65 -20.86
C GLN A 203 -14.34 21.99 -19.92
N ARG A 204 -15.42 21.19 -19.93
CA ARG A 204 -16.54 21.35 -18.99
C ARG A 204 -16.12 21.06 -17.55
N LEU A 205 -15.34 20.00 -17.36
CA LEU A 205 -14.82 19.59 -16.05
C LEU A 205 -13.91 20.67 -15.43
N LEU A 206 -13.08 21.33 -16.24
CA LEU A 206 -12.25 22.47 -15.82
C LEU A 206 -13.09 23.69 -15.37
N GLY A 207 -14.30 23.84 -15.90
CA GLY A 207 -15.23 24.91 -15.53
C GLY A 207 -15.97 24.69 -14.21
N LEU A 208 -15.91 23.49 -13.62
CA LEU A 208 -16.58 23.17 -12.36
C LEU A 208 -15.83 23.75 -11.15
N ASP A 209 -16.53 24.01 -10.04
CA ASP A 209 -15.90 24.33 -8.76
C ASP A 209 -15.33 23.08 -8.05
N ASP A 210 -14.50 23.31 -7.03
CA ASP A 210 -13.78 22.23 -6.34
C ASP A 210 -14.72 21.22 -5.68
N GLY A 211 -15.84 21.69 -5.12
CA GLY A 211 -16.83 20.83 -4.46
C GLY A 211 -17.55 19.92 -5.45
N ALA A 212 -17.85 20.43 -6.65
CA ALA A 212 -18.45 19.66 -7.73
C ALA A 212 -17.52 18.55 -8.23
N VAL A 213 -16.23 18.85 -8.46
CA VAL A 213 -15.24 17.83 -8.86
C VAL A 213 -15.03 16.78 -7.77
N ASP A 214 -14.91 17.21 -6.51
CA ASP A 214 -14.75 16.26 -5.40
C ASP A 214 -15.97 15.35 -5.23
N THR A 215 -17.17 15.85 -5.54
CA THR A 215 -18.40 15.06 -5.46
C THR A 215 -18.50 14.08 -6.63
N LEU A 216 -18.22 14.51 -7.86
CA LEU A 216 -18.11 13.61 -9.02
C LEU A 216 -17.09 12.50 -8.80
N ALA A 217 -15.93 12.83 -8.22
CA ALA A 217 -14.88 11.86 -7.98
C ALA A 217 -15.26 10.77 -6.95
N LYS A 218 -16.32 10.94 -6.16
CA LYS A 218 -16.85 9.87 -5.28
C LYS A 218 -17.52 8.75 -6.08
N ALA A 219 -17.95 9.01 -7.31
CA ALA A 219 -18.52 8.01 -8.21
C ALA A 219 -17.44 7.23 -8.99
N VAL A 220 -16.16 7.59 -8.87
CA VAL A 220 -15.05 6.90 -9.52
C VAL A 220 -14.61 5.69 -8.69
N THR A 221 -14.60 4.51 -9.31
CA THR A 221 -14.11 3.27 -8.68
C THR A 221 -12.68 2.94 -9.11
N PRO A 222 -11.91 2.15 -8.35
CA PRO A 222 -10.57 1.70 -8.76
C PRO A 222 -10.55 0.88 -10.06
N ALA A 223 -11.66 0.21 -10.41
CA ALA A 223 -11.77 -0.55 -11.65
C ALA A 223 -11.92 0.37 -12.87
N ASP A 224 -12.69 1.47 -12.71
CA ASP A 224 -13.06 2.34 -13.83
C ASP A 224 -12.14 3.56 -13.98
N GLN A 225 -11.29 3.85 -12.99
CA GLN A 225 -10.45 5.07 -12.96
C GLN A 225 -9.51 5.24 -14.17
N TRP A 226 -9.29 4.18 -14.96
CA TRP A 226 -8.39 4.20 -16.11
C TRP A 226 -9.07 4.61 -17.42
N ARG A 227 -10.40 4.56 -17.51
CA ARG A 227 -11.16 4.80 -18.74
C ARG A 227 -11.92 6.13 -18.71
N PHE A 228 -12.33 6.62 -19.89
CA PHE A 228 -13.21 7.78 -20.00
C PHE A 228 -14.60 7.49 -19.38
N PRO A 229 -15.25 8.47 -18.71
CA PRO A 229 -14.75 9.80 -18.31
C PRO A 229 -14.03 9.81 -16.94
N TYR A 230 -14.01 8.67 -16.24
CA TYR A 230 -13.53 8.55 -14.87
C TYR A 230 -12.07 8.97 -14.69
N ALA A 231 -11.21 8.66 -15.66
CA ALA A 231 -9.81 9.07 -15.66
C ALA A 231 -9.64 10.60 -15.61
N LEU A 232 -10.44 11.34 -16.39
CA LEU A 232 -10.42 12.80 -16.41
C LEU A 232 -10.86 13.38 -15.07
N VAL A 233 -11.92 12.84 -14.46
CA VAL A 233 -12.42 13.26 -13.15
C VAL A 233 -11.38 12.98 -12.05
N ALA A 234 -10.78 11.80 -12.04
CA ALA A 234 -9.76 11.42 -11.06
C ALA A 234 -8.50 12.30 -11.20
N PHE A 235 -8.09 12.59 -12.43
CA PHE A 235 -6.95 13.45 -12.72
C PHE A 235 -7.21 14.88 -12.26
N GLU A 236 -8.34 15.48 -12.66
CA GLU A 236 -8.67 16.87 -12.29
C GLU A 236 -8.80 17.04 -10.77
N ARG A 237 -9.39 16.06 -10.09
CA ARG A 237 -9.41 16.05 -8.61
C ARG A 237 -8.00 16.05 -8.03
N GLY A 238 -7.09 15.26 -8.60
CA GLY A 238 -5.69 15.22 -8.20
C GLY A 238 -4.99 16.56 -8.42
N VAL A 239 -5.24 17.24 -9.55
CA VAL A 239 -4.70 18.57 -9.86
C VAL A 239 -5.17 19.60 -8.83
N ARG A 240 -6.47 19.61 -8.50
CA ARG A 240 -7.02 20.55 -7.52
C ARG A 240 -6.43 20.35 -6.13
N LYS A 241 -6.26 19.10 -5.71
CA LYS A 241 -5.57 18.76 -4.45
C LYS A 241 -4.09 19.14 -4.47
N ALA A 242 -3.41 18.97 -5.60
CA ALA A 242 -2.01 19.35 -5.77
C ALA A 242 -1.75 20.87 -5.67
N SER A 243 -2.79 21.70 -5.67
CA SER A 243 -2.65 23.14 -5.38
C SER A 243 -2.05 23.40 -3.99
N ASP A 244 -2.26 22.47 -3.05
CA ASP A 244 -1.59 22.44 -1.75
C ASP A 244 -0.20 21.76 -1.88
N PRO A 245 0.91 22.49 -1.63
CA PRO A 245 2.27 21.93 -1.68
C PRO A 245 2.47 20.69 -0.80
N GLU A 246 1.75 20.58 0.32
CA GLU A 246 1.86 19.41 1.21
C GLU A 246 1.16 18.17 0.62
N ALA A 247 0.14 18.38 -0.22
CA ALA A 247 -0.61 17.33 -0.90
C ALA A 247 0.01 16.91 -2.25
N TRP A 248 0.99 17.67 -2.75
CA TRP A 248 1.65 17.40 -4.03
C TRP A 248 2.25 16.00 -4.10
N ALA A 249 3.04 15.60 -3.10
CA ALA A 249 3.71 14.29 -3.10
C ALA A 249 2.71 13.12 -3.13
N ALA A 250 1.58 13.25 -2.43
CA ALA A 250 0.54 12.23 -2.41
C ALA A 250 -0.27 12.18 -3.72
N SER A 251 -0.49 13.33 -4.36
CA SER A 251 -1.29 13.45 -5.59
C SER A 251 -0.47 13.13 -6.84
N TRP A 252 0.82 13.46 -6.85
CA TRP A 252 1.72 13.30 -7.99
C TRP A 252 1.74 11.87 -8.53
N ARG A 253 1.82 10.85 -7.66
CA ARG A 253 1.84 9.45 -8.11
C ARG A 253 0.59 9.09 -8.89
N THR A 254 -0.58 9.46 -8.37
CA THR A 254 -1.87 9.23 -9.04
C THR A 254 -1.95 9.98 -10.36
N LEU A 255 -1.53 11.25 -10.38
CA LEU A 255 -1.52 12.08 -11.60
C LEU A 255 -0.61 11.48 -12.68
N ARG A 256 0.61 11.07 -12.30
CA ARG A 256 1.57 10.41 -13.16
C ARG A 256 1.03 9.10 -13.70
N ASP A 257 0.48 8.25 -12.84
CA ASP A 257 -0.01 6.93 -13.24
C ASP A 257 -1.21 7.07 -14.20
N LEU A 258 -2.11 8.05 -13.99
CA LEU A 258 -3.23 8.35 -14.90
C LEU A 258 -2.77 8.97 -16.23
N ALA A 259 -1.82 9.91 -16.21
CA ALA A 259 -1.27 10.51 -17.41
C ALA A 259 -0.57 9.45 -18.30
N ALA A 260 0.16 8.52 -17.68
CA ALA A 260 0.90 7.49 -18.41
C ALA A 260 0.02 6.31 -18.87
N ASN A 261 -0.89 5.83 -18.02
CA ASN A 261 -1.51 4.51 -18.19
C ASN A 261 -3.05 4.55 -18.39
N SER A 262 -3.67 5.72 -18.50
CA SER A 262 -5.10 5.77 -18.85
C SER A 262 -5.38 5.25 -20.25
N GLU A 263 -6.59 4.73 -20.45
CA GLU A 263 -7.13 4.23 -21.72
C GLU A 263 -7.68 5.37 -22.61
N LEU A 264 -7.39 6.63 -22.26
CA LEU A 264 -7.76 7.79 -23.05
C LEU A 264 -7.02 7.79 -24.40
N VAL A 265 -7.70 8.25 -25.44
CA VAL A 265 -7.07 8.41 -26.76
C VAL A 265 -6.09 9.59 -26.73
N ASP A 266 -6.52 10.72 -26.19
CA ASP A 266 -5.69 11.94 -26.11
C ASP A 266 -5.20 12.17 -24.68
N ARG A 267 -3.96 11.74 -24.41
CA ARG A 267 -3.29 11.90 -23.10
C ARG A 267 -2.47 13.19 -23.01
N VAL A 268 -2.25 13.91 -24.12
CA VAL A 268 -1.38 15.08 -24.18
C VAL A 268 -1.79 16.19 -23.19
N PRO A 269 -3.09 16.49 -23.00
CA PRO A 269 -3.50 17.48 -21.99
C PRO A 269 -3.10 17.10 -20.56
N LEU A 270 -3.19 15.81 -20.20
CA LEU A 270 -2.83 15.32 -18.86
C LEU A 270 -1.32 15.38 -18.66
N GLU A 271 -0.55 14.93 -19.65
CA GLU A 271 0.91 14.98 -19.64
C GLU A 271 1.41 16.43 -19.51
N THR A 272 0.85 17.35 -20.29
CA THR A 272 1.19 18.77 -20.25
C THR A 272 0.87 19.37 -18.87
N ARG A 273 -0.32 19.08 -18.33
CA ARG A 273 -0.73 19.62 -17.03
C ARG A 273 0.11 19.06 -15.89
N LEU A 274 0.49 17.78 -15.96
CA LEU A 274 1.41 17.17 -15.00
C LEU A 274 2.79 17.84 -15.07
N ALA A 275 3.34 18.05 -16.27
CA ALA A 275 4.64 18.69 -16.47
C ALA A 275 4.65 20.14 -15.92
N GLU A 276 3.56 20.89 -16.06
CA GLU A 276 3.40 22.22 -15.45
C GLU A 276 3.47 22.16 -13.91
N LEU A 277 2.80 21.18 -13.30
CA LEU A 277 2.82 20.98 -11.86
C LEU A 277 4.20 20.52 -11.37
N GLU A 278 4.87 19.61 -12.10
CA GLU A 278 6.24 19.18 -11.81
C GLU A 278 7.24 20.33 -11.91
N ALA A 279 7.10 21.20 -12.91
CA ALA A 279 7.92 22.39 -13.04
C ALA A 279 7.68 23.40 -11.89
N ARG A 280 6.44 23.48 -11.39
CA ARG A 280 6.05 24.40 -10.32
C ARG A 280 6.44 23.93 -8.91
N TYR A 281 6.23 22.64 -8.62
CA TYR A 281 6.39 22.06 -7.28
C TYR A 281 7.65 21.19 -7.14
N GLY A 282 8.37 20.95 -8.24
CA GLY A 282 9.46 19.98 -8.29
C GLY A 282 8.94 18.54 -8.34
N LEU A 283 9.83 17.59 -8.65
CA LEU A 283 9.48 16.17 -8.51
C LEU A 283 9.45 15.83 -7.01
N PRO A 284 8.42 15.15 -6.50
CA PRO A 284 8.42 14.69 -5.11
C PRO A 284 9.57 13.71 -4.89
N THR A 285 10.63 14.16 -4.25
CA THR A 285 11.76 13.32 -3.87
C THR A 285 11.45 12.66 -2.53
N ILE A 286 11.60 11.34 -2.47
CA ILE A 286 11.57 10.63 -1.20
C ILE A 286 12.93 10.86 -0.54
N GLY A 287 12.99 11.78 0.42
CA GLY A 287 14.19 12.00 1.21
C GLY A 287 14.37 10.86 2.22
N LEU A 288 15.47 10.12 2.08
CA LEU A 288 15.80 8.97 2.93
C LEU A 288 17.21 9.14 3.51
N ALA A 289 17.33 8.99 4.83
CA ALA A 289 18.64 8.92 5.49
C ALA A 289 18.99 7.47 5.83
N LEU A 290 20.22 7.04 5.57
CA LEU A 290 20.78 5.79 6.08
C LEU A 290 21.84 6.08 7.11
N VAL A 291 21.58 5.72 8.37
CA VAL A 291 22.52 5.88 9.47
C VAL A 291 23.28 4.58 9.65
N LEU A 292 24.51 4.50 9.17
CA LEU A 292 25.29 3.26 9.09
C LEU A 292 26.73 3.46 9.62
N PRO A 293 27.33 2.46 10.28
CA PRO A 293 28.76 2.50 10.59
C PRO A 293 29.55 2.15 9.32
N VAL A 294 29.95 3.16 8.55
CA VAL A 294 30.73 2.98 7.32
C VAL A 294 32.24 3.10 7.54
N THR A 295 32.66 3.45 8.76
CA THR A 295 34.04 3.39 9.25
C THR A 295 34.14 2.55 10.53
N GLY A 296 35.36 2.30 11.00
CA GLY A 296 35.58 1.55 12.25
C GLY A 296 35.34 0.04 12.13
N PRO A 297 35.17 -0.68 13.26
CA PRO A 297 35.11 -2.14 13.30
C PRO A 297 33.96 -2.76 12.49
N TYR A 298 32.87 -2.02 12.31
CA TYR A 298 31.66 -2.49 11.61
C TYR A 298 31.54 -1.97 10.17
N ALA A 299 32.56 -1.28 9.65
CA ALA A 299 32.55 -0.69 8.29
C ALA A 299 32.16 -1.69 7.19
N LYS A 300 32.66 -2.93 7.26
CA LYS A 300 32.36 -3.98 6.28
C LYS A 300 30.87 -4.30 6.20
N VAL A 301 30.15 -4.20 7.32
CA VAL A 301 28.70 -4.39 7.36
C VAL A 301 27.98 -3.20 6.75
N GLY A 302 28.33 -1.98 7.17
CA GLY A 302 27.71 -0.75 6.63
C GLY A 302 27.89 -0.61 5.12
N VAL A 303 29.08 -0.94 4.59
CA VAL A 303 29.36 -0.90 3.15
C VAL A 303 28.52 -1.93 2.37
N LYS A 304 28.28 -3.12 2.91
CA LYS A 304 27.43 -4.13 2.27
C LYS A 304 25.97 -3.67 2.17
N ILE A 305 25.45 -3.06 3.23
CA ILE A 305 24.10 -2.46 3.25
C ILE A 305 24.01 -1.34 2.21
N LEU A 306 24.98 -0.43 2.21
CA LEU A 306 25.01 0.67 1.25
C LEU A 306 25.07 0.17 -0.21
N ARG A 307 25.81 -0.91 -0.48
CA ARG A 307 25.85 -1.54 -1.80
C ARG A 307 24.48 -2.06 -2.24
N GLY A 308 23.76 -2.74 -1.36
CA GLY A 308 22.39 -3.20 -1.65
C GLY A 308 21.41 -2.04 -1.86
N ALA A 309 21.51 -1.01 -1.01
CA ALA A 309 20.72 0.20 -1.14
C ALA A 309 21.00 0.92 -2.47
N GLY A 310 22.26 1.04 -2.90
CA GLY A 310 22.61 1.66 -4.18
C GLY A 310 22.00 0.93 -5.39
N LEU A 311 22.02 -0.40 -5.40
CA LEU A 311 21.38 -1.20 -6.44
C LEU A 311 19.86 -0.97 -6.48
N ALA A 312 19.20 -0.93 -5.31
CA ALA A 312 17.78 -0.63 -5.23
C ALA A 312 17.45 0.78 -5.70
N GLN A 313 18.31 1.77 -5.40
CA GLN A 313 18.10 3.17 -5.79
C GLN A 313 18.10 3.31 -7.30
N TRP A 314 19.03 2.64 -7.97
CA TRP A 314 19.12 2.61 -9.42
C TRP A 314 17.89 1.96 -10.05
N ARG A 315 17.40 0.82 -9.52
CA ARG A 315 16.17 0.18 -10.01
C ARG A 315 14.93 1.06 -9.84
N LEU A 316 14.77 1.69 -8.67
CA LEU A 316 13.68 2.63 -8.42
C LEU A 316 13.71 3.81 -9.40
N ALA A 317 14.89 4.34 -9.71
CA ALA A 317 15.03 5.41 -10.69
C ALA A 317 14.57 4.99 -12.10
N GLN A 318 14.84 3.74 -12.52
CA GLN A 318 14.33 3.18 -13.78
C GLN A 318 12.80 3.04 -13.80
N GLU A 319 12.19 2.82 -12.64
CA GLU A 319 10.74 2.79 -12.43
C GLU A 319 10.14 4.20 -12.22
N GLY A 320 10.94 5.26 -12.42
CA GLY A 320 10.52 6.65 -12.28
C GLY A 320 10.31 7.10 -10.83
N VAL A 321 10.88 6.39 -9.85
CA VAL A 321 10.85 6.73 -8.42
C VAL A 321 12.20 7.30 -8.00
N ASN A 322 12.25 8.62 -7.77
CA ASN A 322 13.47 9.29 -7.33
C ASN A 322 13.57 9.32 -5.79
N VAL A 323 14.56 8.60 -5.26
CA VAL A 323 14.93 8.61 -3.84
C VAL A 323 16.20 9.46 -3.66
N ASP A 324 16.08 10.53 -2.88
CA ASP A 324 17.25 11.30 -2.43
C ASP A 324 17.84 10.62 -1.19
N LEU A 325 18.95 9.91 -1.39
CA LEU A 325 19.59 9.07 -0.39
C LEU A 325 20.76 9.82 0.27
N ARG A 326 20.66 10.07 1.58
CA ARG A 326 21.77 10.58 2.39
C ARG A 326 22.34 9.52 3.32
N VAL A 327 23.62 9.22 3.16
CA VAL A 327 24.33 8.32 4.09
C VAL A 327 24.97 9.13 5.23
N ILE A 328 24.65 8.76 6.46
CA ILE A 328 25.22 9.33 7.69
C ILE A 328 26.08 8.26 8.36
N ASN A 329 27.38 8.54 8.47
CA ASN A 329 28.30 7.67 9.17
C ASN A 329 28.13 7.80 10.69
N SER A 330 27.55 6.78 11.34
CA SER A 330 27.29 6.77 12.78
C SER A 330 28.53 6.68 13.66
N GLU A 331 29.71 6.51 13.06
CA GLU A 331 31.00 6.47 13.77
C GLU A 331 31.79 7.78 13.61
N ALA A 332 31.29 8.72 12.81
CA ALA A 332 31.94 10.02 12.59
C ALA A 332 31.46 11.05 13.63
N PRO A 333 32.34 11.95 14.14
CA PRO A 333 31.93 13.02 15.03
C PRO A 333 30.79 13.89 14.46
N GLY A 334 29.86 14.31 15.33
CA GLY A 334 28.74 15.19 14.96
C GLY A 334 27.77 14.57 13.95
N TRP A 335 27.64 13.23 13.91
CA TRP A 335 26.68 12.57 13.04
C TRP A 335 25.24 12.83 13.49
N GLU A 336 25.02 13.01 14.79
CA GLU A 336 23.72 13.33 15.40
C GLU A 336 23.20 14.67 14.88
N THR A 337 24.05 15.71 14.93
CA THR A 337 23.72 17.05 14.41
C THR A 337 23.43 17.00 12.92
N ARG A 338 24.25 16.29 12.13
CA ARG A 338 24.02 16.14 10.69
C ARG A 338 22.70 15.44 10.35
N LEU A 339 22.24 14.51 11.19
CA LEU A 339 20.94 13.85 11.03
C LEU A 339 19.79 14.78 11.40
N ALA A 340 19.92 15.51 12.51
CA ALA A 340 18.91 16.47 12.97
C ALA A 340 18.70 17.60 11.94
N GLU A 341 19.78 18.16 11.40
CA GLU A 341 19.79 19.28 10.45
C GLU A 341 19.44 18.90 9.01
N LEU A 342 19.15 17.62 8.72
CA LEU A 342 18.66 17.24 7.39
C LEU A 342 17.41 18.05 7.00
N PRO A 343 17.23 18.39 5.72
CA PRO A 343 16.01 19.05 5.26
C PRO A 343 14.74 18.29 5.67
N GLY A 344 13.62 19.02 5.80
CA GLY A 344 12.34 18.46 6.25
C GLY A 344 11.77 17.36 5.36
N HIS A 345 12.15 17.31 4.07
CA HIS A 345 11.71 16.25 3.16
C HIS A 345 12.41 14.89 3.40
N PHE A 346 13.46 14.83 4.22
CA PHE A 346 14.10 13.58 4.67
C PHE A 346 13.27 12.90 5.77
N THR A 347 12.10 12.40 5.43
CA THR A 347 11.12 11.94 6.41
C THR A 347 11.31 10.51 6.89
N VAL A 348 12.17 9.73 6.24
CA VAL A 348 12.42 8.32 6.58
C VAL A 348 13.90 8.12 6.91
N VAL A 349 14.17 7.31 7.95
CA VAL A 349 15.53 6.95 8.37
C VAL A 349 15.64 5.43 8.45
N GLY A 350 16.64 4.85 7.80
CA GLY A 350 17.03 3.45 7.95
C GLY A 350 18.27 3.31 8.84
N GLY A 351 18.25 2.30 9.70
CA GLY A 351 19.25 2.13 10.76
C GLY A 351 18.92 2.99 11.99
N PRO A 352 19.84 3.12 12.94
CA PRO A 352 21.19 2.57 12.96
C PRO A 352 21.26 1.06 13.26
N LEU A 353 22.48 0.50 13.18
CA LEU A 353 22.79 -0.91 13.50
C LEU A 353 23.22 -1.14 14.95
N ARG A 354 23.55 -0.07 15.68
CA ARG A 354 24.11 -0.16 17.03
C ARG A 354 23.14 0.44 18.04
N VAL A 355 22.95 -0.26 19.16
CA VAL A 355 22.10 0.18 20.26
C VAL A 355 22.54 1.57 20.75
N ASP A 356 23.85 1.79 20.92
CA ASP A 356 24.36 3.08 21.39
C ASP A 356 24.02 4.23 20.43
N ALA A 357 24.13 3.99 19.11
CA ALA A 357 23.76 4.99 18.12
C ALA A 357 22.24 5.23 18.10
N PHE A 358 21.43 4.19 18.27
CA PHE A 358 19.97 4.32 18.33
C PHE A 358 19.51 5.13 19.54
N LYS A 359 20.16 4.93 20.71
CA LYS A 359 19.89 5.69 21.92
C LYS A 359 20.06 7.20 21.75
N ARG A 360 21.06 7.61 20.97
CA ARG A 360 21.28 9.03 20.64
C ARG A 360 20.08 9.67 19.90
N LEU A 361 19.14 8.92 19.36
CA LEU A 361 17.97 9.48 18.69
C LEU A 361 16.88 9.98 19.66
N TYR A 362 16.97 9.64 20.96
CA TYR A 362 15.95 10.02 21.94
C TYR A 362 16.52 10.42 23.31
N GLU A 363 17.83 10.24 23.54
CA GLU A 363 18.49 10.71 24.76
C GLU A 363 18.47 12.25 24.84
N PRO A 364 18.01 12.87 25.96
CA PRO A 364 17.82 14.33 26.05
C PRO A 364 19.07 15.19 25.82
N ASP A 365 20.26 14.65 26.06
CA ASP A 365 21.55 15.33 25.85
C ASP A 365 22.09 15.20 24.41
N SER A 366 21.39 14.45 23.56
CA SER A 366 21.80 14.23 22.18
C SER A 366 21.27 15.30 21.23
N PRO A 367 22.10 15.81 20.29
CA PRO A 367 21.62 16.69 19.22
C PRO A 367 20.52 16.06 18.33
N ALA A 368 20.36 14.73 18.35
CA ALA A 368 19.37 14.00 17.57
C ALA A 368 18.10 13.60 18.36
N ALA A 369 17.92 14.09 19.60
CA ALA A 369 16.81 13.68 20.48
C ALA A 369 15.39 13.85 19.90
N GLY A 370 15.20 14.84 19.02
CA GLY A 370 13.91 15.11 18.37
C GLY A 370 13.71 14.38 17.03
N VAL A 371 14.65 13.52 16.60
CA VAL A 371 14.57 12.88 15.28
C VAL A 371 13.34 11.99 15.16
N LEU A 372 12.97 11.27 16.23
CA LEU A 372 11.82 10.36 16.23
C LEU A 372 10.47 11.09 16.07
N GLU A 373 10.39 12.36 16.42
CA GLU A 373 9.17 13.18 16.30
C GLU A 373 8.92 13.68 14.87
N HIS A 374 9.98 13.77 14.06
CA HIS A 374 9.92 14.39 12.74
C HIS A 374 10.24 13.42 11.61
N ARG A 375 10.88 12.28 11.91
CA ARG A 375 11.27 11.28 10.92
C ARG A 375 10.87 9.89 11.39
N ALA A 376 10.26 9.12 10.49
CA ALA A 376 9.97 7.72 10.75
C ALA A 376 11.26 6.90 10.70
N VAL A 377 11.66 6.35 11.85
CA VAL A 377 12.91 5.58 12.00
C VAL A 377 12.63 4.08 11.94
N PHE A 378 13.27 3.41 10.99
CA PHE A 378 13.28 1.96 10.81
C PHE A 378 14.65 1.41 11.22
N ALA A 379 14.77 1.02 12.50
CA ALA A 379 16.02 0.58 13.08
C ALA A 379 16.44 -0.80 12.58
N PHE A 380 17.75 -0.98 12.37
CA PHE A 380 18.36 -2.25 11.99
C PHE A 380 18.85 -2.99 13.24
N LEU A 381 17.93 -3.18 14.19
CA LEU A 381 18.19 -3.74 15.52
C LEU A 381 17.18 -4.83 15.86
N SER A 382 17.60 -5.84 16.63
CA SER A 382 16.70 -6.92 17.07
C SER A 382 15.71 -6.51 18.17
N SER A 383 15.83 -5.30 18.71
CA SER A 383 14.97 -4.71 19.74
C SER A 383 15.21 -3.20 19.81
N LEU A 384 14.16 -2.44 20.11
CA LEU A 384 14.21 -0.99 20.29
C LEU A 384 14.46 -0.55 21.74
N GLY A 385 14.76 -1.50 22.64
CA GLY A 385 14.96 -1.22 24.06
C GLY A 385 13.65 -0.85 24.76
N ASP A 386 13.62 0.34 25.37
CA ASP A 386 12.49 0.83 26.17
C ASP A 386 11.44 1.58 25.34
N LEU A 387 11.69 1.77 24.04
CA LEU A 387 10.74 2.41 23.12
C LEU A 387 9.63 1.46 22.67
N SER A 388 8.47 2.04 22.39
CA SER A 388 7.30 1.32 21.86
C SER A 388 7.43 1.12 20.35
N GLU A 389 7.68 -0.13 19.93
CA GLU A 389 7.69 -0.51 18.52
C GLU A 389 6.33 -0.22 17.87
N GLY A 390 6.34 0.37 16.67
CA GLY A 390 5.12 0.74 15.96
C GLY A 390 4.55 2.12 16.32
N LYS A 391 5.10 2.76 17.35
CA LYS A 391 4.71 4.10 17.81
C LYS A 391 5.87 5.09 17.80
N ASP A 392 6.94 4.78 18.51
CA ASP A 392 8.10 5.66 18.66
C ASP A 392 9.12 5.44 17.52
N ALA A 393 9.26 4.18 17.09
CA ALA A 393 10.07 3.75 15.96
C ALA A 393 9.63 2.36 15.48
N TRP A 394 10.15 1.93 14.35
CA TRP A 394 9.88 0.62 13.76
C TRP A 394 11.16 -0.18 13.62
N ARG A 395 11.04 -1.49 13.65
CA ARG A 395 12.16 -2.38 13.32
C ARG A 395 12.09 -2.79 11.85
N PHE A 396 13.25 -2.87 11.22
CA PHE A 396 13.46 -3.48 9.91
C PHE A 396 14.64 -4.46 10.02
N PHE A 397 14.49 -5.45 10.89
CA PHE A 397 15.54 -6.41 11.24
C PHE A 397 14.94 -7.61 11.97
N THR A 398 15.63 -8.75 12.03
CA THR A 398 15.17 -9.93 12.79
C THR A 398 15.17 -9.70 14.30
N SER A 399 14.09 -10.04 15.00
CA SER A 399 14.07 -10.05 16.47
C SER A 399 14.46 -11.41 17.06
N ARG A 400 14.76 -11.42 18.35
CA ARG A 400 14.96 -12.66 19.10
C ARG A 400 13.69 -13.52 19.15
N ASN A 401 12.52 -12.89 19.22
CA ASN A 401 11.23 -13.56 19.21
C ASN A 401 10.99 -14.23 17.85
N ASP A 402 11.41 -13.60 16.74
CA ASP A 402 11.35 -14.21 15.39
C ASP A 402 12.18 -15.50 15.30
N GLU A 403 13.41 -15.48 15.84
CA GLU A 403 14.28 -16.65 15.90
C GLU A 403 13.65 -17.80 16.69
N VAL A 404 13.18 -17.50 17.90
CA VAL A 404 12.57 -18.49 18.80
C VAL A 404 11.27 -19.04 18.23
N ARG A 405 10.38 -18.17 17.75
CA ARG A 405 9.09 -18.54 17.17
C ARG A 405 9.27 -19.48 15.98
N SER A 406 10.25 -19.20 15.10
CA SER A 406 10.57 -20.07 13.96
C SER A 406 11.03 -21.47 14.41
N LEU A 407 11.84 -21.55 15.47
CA LEU A 407 12.33 -22.81 16.03
C LEU A 407 11.24 -23.61 16.75
N VAL A 408 10.39 -22.94 17.55
CA VAL A 408 9.29 -23.59 18.25
C VAL A 408 8.24 -24.08 17.26
N SER A 409 7.87 -23.28 16.26
CA SER A 409 6.92 -23.68 15.22
C SER A 409 7.40 -24.89 14.43
N LEU A 410 8.71 -25.01 14.17
CA LEU A 410 9.27 -26.24 13.60
C LEU A 410 9.04 -27.44 14.53
N ALA A 411 9.43 -27.32 15.80
CA ALA A 411 9.34 -28.43 16.75
C ALA A 411 7.89 -28.88 16.96
N VAL A 412 6.99 -27.94 17.25
CA VAL A 412 5.60 -28.21 17.57
C VAL A 412 4.81 -28.55 16.31
N ASP A 413 4.71 -27.62 15.36
CA ASP A 413 3.75 -27.74 14.25
C ASP A 413 4.21 -28.70 13.16
N LYS A 414 5.52 -28.79 12.91
CA LYS A 414 6.08 -29.60 11.82
C LYS A 414 6.59 -30.96 12.27
N LEU A 415 7.11 -31.07 13.49
CA LEU A 415 7.67 -32.32 14.01
C LEU A 415 6.79 -32.98 15.09
N GLY A 416 5.74 -32.31 15.58
CA GLY A 416 4.85 -32.85 16.63
C GLY A 416 5.50 -32.92 18.01
N ILE A 417 6.64 -32.26 18.22
CA ILE A 417 7.39 -32.24 19.47
C ILE A 417 6.89 -31.09 20.34
N THR A 418 5.94 -31.40 21.23
CA THR A 418 5.37 -30.40 22.16
C THR A 418 6.17 -30.24 23.44
N ASP A 419 6.95 -31.25 23.84
CA ASP A 419 7.74 -31.23 25.06
C ASP A 419 9.20 -30.85 24.73
N LEU A 420 9.64 -29.73 25.31
CA LEU A 420 10.87 -29.03 24.98
C LEU A 420 11.74 -28.85 26.24
N ALA A 421 13.04 -28.66 26.04
CA ALA A 421 13.98 -28.31 27.10
C ALA A 421 14.83 -27.10 26.72
N VAL A 422 15.44 -26.47 27.72
CA VAL A 422 16.36 -25.35 27.54
C VAL A 422 17.68 -25.63 28.27
N PHE A 423 18.78 -25.58 27.53
CA PHE A 423 20.13 -25.77 28.07
C PHE A 423 21.02 -24.58 27.72
N TYR A 424 21.25 -23.69 28.66
CA TYR A 424 21.77 -22.35 28.37
C TYR A 424 23.04 -21.98 29.15
N PRO A 425 23.96 -21.19 28.55
CA PRO A 425 25.14 -20.71 29.26
C PRO A 425 24.76 -19.64 30.28
N GLU A 426 25.47 -19.58 31.40
CA GLU A 426 25.25 -18.62 32.49
C GLU A 426 25.65 -17.17 32.16
N GLU A 427 25.62 -16.79 30.89
CA GLU A 427 25.94 -15.45 30.38
C GLU A 427 24.68 -14.65 30.06
N LYS A 428 24.84 -13.32 29.89
CA LYS A 428 23.72 -12.41 29.60
C LYS A 428 22.92 -12.84 28.37
N PHE A 429 23.60 -13.13 27.26
CA PHE A 429 22.94 -13.56 26.02
C PHE A 429 22.13 -14.85 26.20
N GLY A 430 22.76 -15.90 26.74
CA GLY A 430 22.12 -17.20 26.96
C GLY A 430 20.91 -17.12 27.88
N ARG A 431 21.02 -16.36 28.98
CA ARG A 431 19.89 -16.11 29.90
C ARG A 431 18.74 -15.40 29.22
N THR A 432 19.02 -14.36 28.42
CA THR A 432 17.94 -13.62 27.75
C THR A 432 17.25 -14.48 26.69
N MET A 433 17.99 -15.21 25.86
CA MET A 433 17.39 -16.10 24.86
C MET A 433 16.63 -17.27 25.50
N ALA A 434 17.12 -17.82 26.60
CA ALA A 434 16.40 -18.84 27.37
C ALA A 434 15.05 -18.31 27.89
N GLN A 435 15.04 -17.08 28.41
CA GLN A 435 13.81 -16.41 28.84
C GLN A 435 12.85 -16.19 27.67
N THR A 436 13.34 -15.72 26.52
CA THR A 436 12.53 -15.55 25.30
C THR A 436 11.96 -16.89 24.83
N PHE A 437 12.76 -17.95 24.82
CA PHE A 437 12.31 -19.30 24.47
C PHE A 437 11.20 -19.78 25.40
N TYR A 438 11.38 -19.60 26.70
CA TYR A 438 10.38 -19.95 27.70
C TYR A 438 9.06 -19.19 27.49
N SER A 439 9.10 -17.88 27.20
CA SER A 439 7.89 -17.07 27.02
C SER A 439 7.15 -17.36 25.71
N GLU A 440 7.88 -17.60 24.62
CA GLU A 440 7.28 -17.85 23.30
C GLU A 440 6.84 -19.31 23.11
N ALA A 441 7.38 -20.26 23.87
CA ALA A 441 7.03 -21.67 23.71
C ALA A 441 5.55 -21.95 24.02
N ALA A 442 5.02 -21.41 25.13
CA ALA A 442 3.66 -21.72 25.59
C ALA A 442 2.55 -21.23 24.64
N PRO A 443 2.57 -19.98 24.12
CA PRO A 443 1.59 -19.53 23.12
C PRO A 443 1.57 -20.38 21.84
N LEU A 444 2.68 -21.03 21.51
CA LEU A 444 2.84 -21.91 20.35
C LEU A 444 2.60 -23.40 20.69
N GLY A 445 2.03 -23.72 21.86
CA GLY A 445 1.72 -25.10 22.26
C GLY A 445 2.91 -25.93 22.78
N GLY A 446 4.08 -25.32 22.93
CA GLY A 446 5.27 -25.93 23.54
C GLY A 446 5.22 -25.93 25.07
N ARG A 447 5.74 -26.99 25.70
CA ARG A 447 5.87 -27.14 27.15
C ARG A 447 7.33 -27.33 27.53
N ILE A 448 7.83 -26.50 28.44
CA ILE A 448 9.20 -26.64 28.94
C ILE A 448 9.22 -27.70 30.06
N LYS A 449 9.82 -28.85 29.78
CA LYS A 449 9.93 -30.01 30.70
C LYS A 449 11.24 -30.04 31.48
N GLY A 450 12.31 -29.47 30.92
CA GLY A 450 13.60 -29.37 31.56
C GLY A 450 14.28 -28.04 31.26
N MET A 451 14.90 -27.44 32.27
CA MET A 451 15.71 -26.24 32.09
C MET A 451 16.97 -26.33 32.97
N GLN A 452 18.14 -26.23 32.34
CA GLN A 452 19.42 -26.34 33.04
C GLN A 452 20.44 -25.35 32.50
N SER A 453 21.10 -24.63 33.40
CA SER A 453 22.23 -23.75 33.07
C SER A 453 23.56 -24.48 33.10
N TYR A 454 24.59 -23.94 32.43
CA TYR A 454 25.98 -24.37 32.57
C TYR A 454 26.97 -23.20 32.63
N PRO A 455 28.07 -23.36 33.38
CA PRO A 455 29.16 -22.39 33.41
C PRO A 455 29.97 -22.46 32.09
N PRO A 456 30.01 -21.40 31.28
CA PRO A 456 30.64 -21.42 29.95
C PRO A 456 32.17 -21.67 30.00
N GLN A 457 32.82 -21.31 31.11
CA GLN A 457 34.28 -21.43 31.28
C GLN A 457 34.72 -22.76 31.94
N ASP A 458 33.78 -23.60 32.41
CA ASP A 458 34.10 -24.87 33.07
C ASP A 458 33.52 -26.06 32.29
N LEU A 459 34.25 -26.44 31.23
CA LEU A 459 33.91 -27.55 30.33
C LEU A 459 33.70 -28.88 31.06
N LYS A 460 34.38 -29.11 32.20
CA LYS A 460 34.26 -30.36 32.96
C LYS A 460 32.86 -30.53 33.55
N GLN A 461 32.16 -29.43 33.83
CA GLN A 461 30.80 -29.48 34.35
C GLN A 461 29.74 -29.74 33.28
N TRP A 462 30.01 -29.53 32.00
CA TRP A 462 29.00 -29.55 30.95
C TRP A 462 28.32 -30.91 30.85
N SER A 463 29.10 -32.00 30.77
CA SER A 463 28.56 -33.38 30.74
C SER A 463 27.68 -33.68 31.96
N LYS A 464 28.12 -33.31 33.17
CA LYS A 464 27.32 -33.47 34.40
C LYS A 464 26.02 -32.66 34.39
N ARG A 465 25.99 -31.51 33.71
CA ARG A 465 24.78 -30.68 33.57
C ARG A 465 23.83 -31.29 32.53
N VAL A 466 24.35 -31.84 31.44
CA VAL A 466 23.56 -32.60 30.44
C VAL A 466 22.91 -33.82 31.08
N GLY A 467 23.67 -34.63 31.85
CA GLY A 467 23.12 -35.78 32.54
C GLY A 467 21.99 -35.42 33.52
N ARG A 468 22.09 -34.27 34.20
CA ARG A 468 21.01 -33.74 35.04
C ARG A 468 19.78 -33.33 34.25
N LEU A 469 19.95 -32.67 33.11
CA LEU A 469 18.83 -32.29 32.25
C LEU A 469 18.08 -33.53 31.73
N LEU A 470 18.83 -34.58 31.39
CA LEU A 470 18.29 -35.85 30.87
C LEU A 470 17.79 -36.80 31.97
N ASN A 471 17.78 -36.36 33.24
CA ASN A 471 17.40 -37.18 34.40
C ASN A 471 18.15 -38.53 34.47
N VAL A 472 19.45 -38.53 34.19
CA VAL A 472 20.29 -39.73 34.24
C VAL A 472 20.37 -40.28 35.67
N PRO A 473 20.11 -41.59 35.88
CA PRO A 473 20.22 -42.23 37.20
C PRO A 473 21.61 -42.10 37.82
N ALA A 474 21.66 -42.01 39.15
CA ALA A 474 22.92 -41.78 39.89
C ALA A 474 23.92 -42.95 39.78
N ASP A 475 23.42 -44.16 39.56
CA ASP A 475 24.15 -45.42 39.42
C ASP A 475 24.61 -45.71 37.98
N PHE A 476 24.32 -44.83 37.01
CA PHE A 476 24.77 -44.99 35.63
C PHE A 476 26.31 -45.05 35.51
N SER A 477 27.06 -44.44 36.44
CA SER A 477 28.51 -44.56 36.48
C SER A 477 29.00 -45.97 36.76
N ASP A 478 28.20 -46.76 37.47
CA ASP A 478 28.56 -48.06 38.02
C ASP A 478 28.28 -49.17 37.00
N ASN A 479 27.27 -48.98 36.15
CA ASN A 479 26.98 -49.87 35.02
C ASN A 479 26.50 -49.09 33.78
N LYS A 480 27.42 -48.82 32.85
CA LYS A 480 27.13 -48.10 31.60
C LYS A 480 26.41 -48.96 30.56
N ASP A 481 26.26 -50.26 30.79
CA ASP A 481 25.54 -51.15 29.88
C ASP A 481 24.03 -51.03 30.02
N VAL A 482 23.55 -50.55 31.19
CA VAL A 482 22.13 -50.25 31.43
C VAL A 482 21.69 -49.14 30.49
N PRO A 483 20.71 -49.38 29.60
CA PRO A 483 20.25 -48.34 28.71
C PRO A 483 19.42 -47.30 29.47
N LEU A 484 19.59 -46.02 29.12
CA LEU A 484 18.96 -44.90 29.81
C LEU A 484 17.50 -44.70 29.37
N PRO A 485 16.59 -44.29 30.27
CA PRO A 485 15.20 -43.97 29.91
C PRO A 485 15.12 -42.81 28.92
N LEU A 486 14.09 -42.82 28.06
CA LEU A 486 13.84 -41.72 27.14
C LEU A 486 13.63 -40.41 27.93
N PRO A 487 14.25 -39.29 27.50
CA PRO A 487 13.96 -37.98 28.06
C PRO A 487 12.47 -37.64 27.89
N ASP A 488 11.95 -36.83 28.80
CA ASP A 488 10.56 -36.36 28.78
C ASP A 488 10.32 -35.20 27.80
N PHE A 489 11.28 -34.92 26.92
CA PHE A 489 11.24 -33.92 25.86
C PHE A 489 11.91 -34.44 24.59
N GLY A 490 11.48 -33.92 23.43
CA GLY A 490 12.02 -34.31 22.12
C GLY A 490 12.98 -33.30 21.50
N ALA A 491 13.04 -32.08 22.02
CA ALA A 491 13.92 -31.02 21.52
C ALA A 491 14.54 -30.22 22.66
N VAL A 492 15.76 -29.72 22.45
CA VAL A 492 16.48 -28.88 23.41
C VAL A 492 16.98 -27.61 22.73
N PHE A 493 16.66 -26.46 23.32
CA PHE A 493 17.15 -25.16 22.89
C PHE A 493 18.48 -24.82 23.57
N ILE A 494 19.47 -24.46 22.77
CA ILE A 494 20.85 -24.15 23.19
C ILE A 494 21.22 -22.75 22.70
N PRO A 495 20.94 -21.70 23.48
CA PRO A 495 21.24 -20.32 23.12
C PRO A 495 22.72 -19.97 23.34
N ASP A 496 23.59 -20.59 22.54
CA ASP A 496 25.04 -20.34 22.54
C ASP A 496 25.58 -20.28 21.11
N GLY A 497 26.87 -19.98 20.94
CA GLY A 497 27.55 -20.00 19.66
C GLY A 497 27.75 -21.42 19.10
N TRP A 498 27.96 -21.51 17.78
CA TRP A 498 28.17 -22.78 17.09
C TRP A 498 29.36 -23.59 17.65
N ARG A 499 30.47 -22.93 17.98
CA ARG A 499 31.67 -23.59 18.53
C ARG A 499 31.39 -24.25 19.88
N GLN A 500 30.60 -23.59 20.72
CA GLN A 500 30.17 -24.13 22.01
C GLN A 500 29.22 -25.31 21.79
N ALA A 501 28.25 -25.17 20.87
CA ALA A 501 27.38 -26.27 20.48
C ALA A 501 28.15 -27.51 20.01
N GLN A 502 29.20 -27.32 19.19
CA GLN A 502 30.06 -28.44 18.73
C GLN A 502 30.75 -29.18 19.87
N THR A 503 31.12 -28.48 20.94
CA THR A 503 31.69 -29.11 22.14
C THR A 503 30.61 -29.77 23.00
N LEU A 504 29.41 -29.19 23.01
CA LEU A 504 28.32 -29.58 23.90
C LEU A 504 27.52 -30.79 23.40
N LEU A 505 27.10 -30.79 22.14
CA LEU A 505 26.18 -31.80 21.57
C LEU A 505 26.67 -33.25 21.73
N PRO A 506 27.98 -33.58 21.55
CA PRO A 506 28.46 -34.94 21.80
C PRO A 506 28.18 -35.47 23.21
N ASN A 507 28.05 -34.61 24.23
CA ASN A 507 27.68 -35.02 25.58
C ASN A 507 26.25 -35.57 25.65
N PHE A 508 25.33 -35.09 24.80
CA PHE A 508 23.98 -35.65 24.72
C PHE A 508 24.01 -37.06 24.12
N PHE A 509 24.87 -37.31 23.15
CA PHE A 509 25.05 -38.63 22.54
C PHE A 509 25.64 -39.64 23.54
N PHE A 510 26.57 -39.20 24.41
CA PHE A 510 27.08 -40.03 25.51
C PHE A 510 25.96 -40.53 26.44
N TYR A 511 24.91 -39.72 26.65
CA TYR A 511 23.71 -40.09 27.42
C TYR A 511 22.54 -40.51 26.53
N GLU A 512 22.83 -41.10 25.35
CA GLU A 512 21.86 -41.69 24.43
C GLU A 512 20.82 -40.73 23.83
N GLY A 513 21.05 -39.42 23.88
CA GLY A 513 20.14 -38.38 23.37
C GLY A 513 20.15 -38.20 21.85
N GLU A 514 20.44 -39.23 21.06
CA GLU A 514 20.62 -39.13 19.60
C GLU A 514 19.33 -38.75 18.83
N GLN A 515 18.16 -38.95 19.46
CA GLN A 515 16.86 -38.63 18.88
C GLN A 515 16.42 -37.18 19.10
N LEU A 516 17.15 -36.43 19.93
CA LEU A 516 16.78 -35.06 20.28
C LEU A 516 17.05 -34.11 19.12
N VAL A 517 16.12 -33.17 18.91
CA VAL A 517 16.33 -32.03 18.02
C VAL A 517 17.06 -30.93 18.78
N PHE A 518 18.20 -30.48 18.26
CA PHE A 518 18.99 -29.42 18.88
C PHE A 518 18.66 -28.08 18.21
N LEU A 519 17.96 -27.21 18.93
CA LEU A 519 17.56 -25.90 18.43
C LEU A 519 18.59 -24.86 18.86
N GLY A 520 19.10 -24.07 17.91
CA GLY A 520 20.09 -23.03 18.20
C GLY A 520 19.74 -21.69 17.57
N PRO A 521 20.28 -20.57 18.10
CA PRO A 521 19.97 -19.23 17.62
C PRO A 521 20.58 -18.97 16.24
N GLY A 522 20.23 -17.83 15.63
CA GLY A 522 20.74 -17.40 14.32
C GLY A 522 22.26 -17.25 14.26
N LEU A 523 22.93 -17.15 15.41
CA LEU A 523 24.40 -17.21 15.52
C LEU A 523 24.98 -18.51 14.93
N TRP A 524 24.26 -19.63 15.02
CA TRP A 524 24.68 -20.89 14.38
C TRP A 524 24.65 -20.75 12.87
N SER A 525 23.53 -20.23 12.34
CA SER A 525 23.35 -20.01 10.91
C SER A 525 24.49 -19.16 10.33
N ARG A 526 24.84 -18.06 11.00
CA ARG A 526 25.95 -17.20 10.57
C ARG A 526 27.32 -17.88 10.65
N ALA A 527 27.58 -18.65 11.71
CA ALA A 527 28.84 -19.37 11.85
C ALA A 527 28.98 -20.49 10.80
N LEU A 528 27.85 -21.08 10.38
CA LEU A 528 27.80 -22.13 9.38
C LEU A 528 28.05 -21.63 7.95
N ASP A 529 27.90 -20.32 7.67
CA ASP A 529 28.22 -19.77 6.34
C ASP A 529 29.68 -20.05 5.93
N ASP A 530 30.58 -20.08 6.90
CA ASP A 530 32.02 -20.31 6.69
C ASP A 530 32.50 -21.68 7.22
N ALA A 531 31.59 -22.52 7.74
CA ALA A 531 31.97 -23.78 8.39
C ALA A 531 32.38 -24.86 7.39
N LYS A 532 33.40 -25.65 7.76
CA LYS A 532 33.92 -26.77 6.98
C LYS A 532 34.14 -27.98 7.87
N ASN A 533 34.08 -29.17 7.28
CA ASN A 533 34.30 -30.46 7.95
C ASN A 533 33.42 -30.64 9.21
N VAL A 534 32.16 -30.21 9.13
CA VAL A 534 31.19 -30.44 10.21
C VAL A 534 30.86 -31.93 10.29
N ASP A 535 30.99 -32.51 11.48
CA ASP A 535 30.65 -33.92 11.70
C ASP A 535 29.13 -34.15 11.71
N GLU A 536 28.58 -34.44 10.53
CA GLU A 536 27.14 -34.64 10.34
C GLU A 536 26.53 -35.71 11.27
N HIS A 537 27.33 -36.63 11.82
CA HIS A 537 26.84 -37.64 12.77
C HIS A 537 26.16 -36.99 13.98
N TYR A 538 26.79 -35.95 14.54
CA TYR A 538 26.31 -35.27 15.75
C TYR A 538 25.29 -34.16 15.45
N TYR A 539 25.34 -33.57 14.26
CA TYR A 539 24.63 -32.31 13.97
C TYR A 539 23.46 -32.44 12.99
N ARG A 540 23.17 -33.65 12.48
CA ARG A 540 22.07 -33.90 11.52
C ARG A 540 20.64 -33.61 12.02
N LEU A 541 20.47 -33.42 13.34
CA LEU A 541 19.22 -33.00 13.99
C LEU A 541 19.37 -31.62 14.65
N ALA A 542 20.45 -30.89 14.37
CA ALA A 542 20.61 -29.52 14.79
C ALA A 542 19.93 -28.58 13.79
N VAL A 543 19.22 -27.58 14.30
CA VAL A 543 18.50 -26.61 13.50
C VAL A 543 18.73 -25.20 14.02
N CYS A 544 18.91 -24.25 13.12
CA CYS A 544 19.02 -22.84 13.43
C CYS A 544 18.28 -21.95 12.41
N PRO A 545 17.74 -20.80 12.82
CA PRO A 545 17.05 -19.89 11.93
C PRO A 545 18.03 -18.95 11.22
N GLY A 546 17.61 -18.36 10.10
CA GLY A 546 18.35 -17.30 9.41
C GLY A 546 17.47 -16.50 8.47
N ALA A 547 17.73 -15.19 8.37
CA ALA A 547 16.96 -14.27 7.54
C ALA A 547 17.40 -14.25 6.06
N TRP A 548 18.43 -15.00 5.68
CA TRP A 548 18.96 -15.00 4.32
C TRP A 548 19.15 -16.42 3.80
N TRP A 549 18.69 -16.64 2.57
CA TRP A 549 18.94 -17.86 1.80
C TRP A 549 19.09 -17.50 0.32
N ASP A 550 20.28 -17.76 -0.22
CA ASP A 550 20.63 -17.55 -1.63
C ASP A 550 19.79 -18.40 -2.61
N GLY A 551 19.28 -19.55 -2.16
CA GLY A 551 18.41 -20.42 -2.95
C GLY A 551 16.93 -19.99 -3.01
N SER A 552 16.51 -19.01 -2.22
CA SER A 552 15.17 -18.42 -2.32
C SER A 552 14.96 -17.68 -3.63
N ASP A 553 13.73 -17.50 -4.08
CA ASP A 553 13.45 -16.75 -5.32
C ASP A 553 13.93 -15.31 -5.22
N GLY A 554 13.67 -14.65 -4.08
CA GLY A 554 14.18 -13.30 -3.79
C GLY A 554 15.70 -13.24 -3.71
N GLY A 555 16.35 -14.23 -3.10
CA GLY A 555 17.81 -14.33 -3.03
C GLY A 555 18.47 -14.50 -4.40
N LYS A 556 17.91 -15.36 -5.26
CA LYS A 556 18.34 -15.55 -6.65
C LYS A 556 18.14 -14.29 -7.48
N ALA A 557 17.00 -13.61 -7.31
CA ALA A 557 16.71 -12.36 -8.01
C ALA A 557 17.72 -11.26 -7.63
N LEU A 558 18.05 -11.13 -6.34
CA LEU A 558 19.08 -10.20 -5.88
C LEU A 558 20.48 -10.58 -6.42
N GLN A 559 20.85 -11.86 -6.41
CA GLN A 559 22.13 -12.29 -6.96
C GLN A 559 22.23 -12.02 -8.47
N SER A 560 21.14 -12.22 -9.21
CA SER A 560 21.09 -11.92 -10.65
C SER A 560 21.29 -10.42 -10.88
N ALA A 561 20.59 -9.57 -10.13
CA ALA A 561 20.72 -8.12 -10.17
C ALA A 561 22.14 -7.63 -9.86
N LEU A 562 22.80 -8.21 -8.85
CA LEU A 562 24.19 -7.88 -8.51
C LEU A 562 25.17 -8.36 -9.59
N THR A 563 24.87 -9.46 -10.27
CA THR A 563 25.73 -10.02 -11.34
C THR A 563 25.66 -9.15 -12.58
N GLU A 564 24.46 -8.71 -12.97
CA GLU A 564 24.22 -7.77 -14.07
C GLU A 564 25.04 -6.48 -13.90
N GLU A 565 25.06 -5.94 -12.67
CA GLU A 565 25.76 -4.68 -12.35
C GLU A 565 27.22 -4.87 -11.89
N GLY A 566 27.74 -6.10 -11.88
CA GLY A 566 29.11 -6.38 -11.44
C GLY A 566 29.41 -6.05 -9.96
N LEU A 567 28.39 -6.07 -9.10
CA LEU A 567 28.45 -5.67 -7.69
C LEU A 567 28.82 -6.80 -6.71
N GLY A 568 29.09 -8.00 -7.22
CA GLY A 568 29.59 -9.14 -6.45
C GLY A 568 28.51 -10.05 -5.86
N GLN A 569 28.76 -10.60 -4.67
CA GLN A 569 27.89 -11.61 -4.06
C GLN A 569 26.83 -11.00 -3.14
N ALA A 570 25.62 -11.56 -3.21
CA ALA A 570 24.52 -11.31 -2.31
C ALA A 570 24.79 -11.96 -0.94
N ASP A 571 24.42 -11.27 0.11
CA ASP A 571 24.30 -11.82 1.46
C ASP A 571 23.22 -11.08 2.22
N PHE A 572 22.98 -11.49 3.47
CA PHE A 572 22.00 -10.85 4.35
C PHE A 572 22.15 -9.32 4.43
N TRP A 573 23.37 -8.80 4.50
CA TRP A 573 23.58 -7.36 4.68
C TRP A 573 23.31 -6.58 3.40
N VAL A 574 23.64 -7.16 2.23
CA VAL A 574 23.23 -6.59 0.94
C VAL A 574 21.72 -6.62 0.80
N ALA A 575 21.09 -7.74 1.13
CA ALA A 575 19.65 -7.92 1.08
C ALA A 575 18.91 -6.91 1.97
N LEU A 576 19.41 -6.68 3.19
CA LEU A 576 18.86 -5.69 4.11
C LEU A 576 18.81 -4.29 3.49
N GLY A 577 19.91 -3.84 2.87
CA GLY A 577 19.95 -2.53 2.23
C GLY A 577 19.08 -2.44 0.97
N TYR A 578 19.08 -3.50 0.16
CA TYR A 578 18.29 -3.60 -1.06
C TYR A 578 16.79 -3.59 -0.77
N ASP A 579 16.34 -4.41 0.17
CA ASP A 579 14.93 -4.48 0.56
C ASP A 579 14.47 -3.24 1.30
N PHE A 580 15.28 -2.68 2.20
CA PHE A 580 14.91 -1.47 2.91
C PHE A 580 14.68 -0.28 1.96
N LEU A 581 15.55 -0.10 0.95
CA LEU A 581 15.38 1.02 0.04
C LEU A 581 14.18 0.82 -0.90
N ARG A 582 13.93 -0.41 -1.38
CA ARG A 582 12.69 -0.74 -2.13
C ARG A 582 11.45 -0.51 -1.29
N PHE A 583 11.48 -0.91 -0.03
CA PHE A 583 10.42 -0.64 0.95
C PHE A 583 10.20 0.87 1.11
N ALA A 584 11.25 1.66 1.36
CA ALA A 584 11.17 3.11 1.53
C ALA A 584 10.66 3.83 0.26
N GLY A 585 11.10 3.39 -0.92
CA GLY A 585 10.63 3.91 -2.21
C GLY A 585 9.13 3.68 -2.43
N LYS A 586 8.60 2.52 -2.01
CA LYS A 586 7.16 2.24 -2.04
C LYS A 586 6.39 2.95 -0.93
N PHE A 587 7.00 3.11 0.25
CA PHE A 587 6.42 3.77 1.42
C PHE A 587 6.16 5.27 1.18
N GLY A 588 7.06 5.93 0.43
CA GLY A 588 6.93 7.32 0.01
C GLY A 588 7.23 8.34 1.11
N ALA A 589 7.22 9.63 0.75
CA ALA A 589 7.47 10.73 1.69
C ALA A 589 6.29 10.95 2.65
N LEU A 590 6.57 11.25 3.91
CA LEU A 590 5.55 11.61 4.90
C LEU A 590 5.22 13.11 4.84
N PRO A 591 3.96 13.51 5.12
CA PRO A 591 3.64 14.92 5.34
C PRO A 591 4.28 15.43 6.63
N ALA A 592 4.41 16.75 6.81
CA ALA A 592 5.02 17.32 8.01
C ALA A 592 4.26 16.98 9.31
N SER A 593 2.95 16.74 9.22
CA SER A 593 2.03 16.44 10.33
C SER A 593 1.75 14.94 10.53
N TRP A 594 2.69 14.07 10.14
CA TRP A 594 2.50 12.61 10.24
C TRP A 594 2.38 12.12 11.68
N ASP A 595 1.67 11.00 11.86
CA ASP A 595 1.59 10.23 13.10
C ASP A 595 1.88 8.74 12.87
N SER A 596 2.03 7.98 13.95
CA SER A 596 2.33 6.54 13.86
C SER A 596 1.22 5.73 13.19
N ASP A 597 -0.04 6.13 13.31
CA ASP A 597 -1.16 5.48 12.62
C ASP A 597 -1.06 5.59 11.10
N LEU A 598 -0.67 6.77 10.58
CA LEU A 598 -0.38 6.97 9.17
C LEU A 598 0.78 6.09 8.71
N VAL A 599 1.85 6.02 9.50
CA VAL A 599 3.01 5.18 9.19
C VAL A 599 2.60 3.71 9.14
N ASN A 600 1.91 3.20 10.16
CA ASN A 600 1.43 1.81 10.22
C ASN A 600 0.49 1.48 9.05
N LYS A 601 -0.41 2.40 8.70
CA LYS A 601 -1.29 2.26 7.53
C LYS A 601 -0.51 2.16 6.22
N ARG A 602 0.58 2.92 6.06
CA ARG A 602 1.43 2.87 4.87
C ARG A 602 2.28 1.61 4.83
N ILE A 603 2.88 1.20 5.94
CA ILE A 603 3.62 -0.06 6.06
C ILE A 603 2.75 -1.22 5.57
N ARG A 604 1.48 -1.29 6.03
CA ARG A 604 0.55 -2.35 5.61
C ARG A 604 0.28 -2.40 4.11
N LYS A 605 0.38 -1.27 3.39
CA LYS A 605 0.22 -1.23 1.93
C LYS A 605 1.45 -1.68 1.15
N VAL A 606 2.62 -1.68 1.78
CA VAL A 606 3.91 -1.91 1.09
C VAL A 606 4.62 -3.17 1.56
N GLN A 607 4.21 -3.74 2.70
CA GLN A 607 4.83 -4.94 3.29
C GLN A 607 4.72 -6.18 2.39
N ASP A 608 3.75 -6.26 1.49
CA ASP A 608 3.59 -7.40 0.56
C ASP A 608 4.54 -7.32 -0.65
N MET A 609 5.72 -6.70 -0.49
CA MET A 609 6.74 -6.67 -1.53
C MET A 609 7.53 -7.98 -1.58
N ASP A 610 8.06 -8.30 -2.77
CA ASP A 610 8.97 -9.44 -2.95
C ASP A 610 10.31 -9.17 -2.25
N PHE A 611 10.45 -9.58 -0.99
CA PHE A 611 11.69 -9.47 -0.24
C PHE A 611 12.77 -10.39 -0.83
N SER A 612 14.00 -9.88 -0.86
CA SER A 612 15.19 -10.69 -1.12
C SER A 612 15.63 -11.49 0.13
N MET A 613 15.42 -10.94 1.32
CA MET A 613 15.57 -11.65 2.59
C MET A 613 14.28 -12.39 2.99
N ALA A 614 14.30 -13.07 4.14
CA ALA A 614 13.10 -13.66 4.74
C ALA A 614 11.99 -12.58 4.87
N PRO A 615 10.75 -12.84 4.41
CA PRO A 615 9.70 -11.83 4.39
C PRO A 615 9.42 -11.24 5.77
N MET A 616 9.27 -9.92 5.82
CA MET A 616 8.88 -9.17 7.01
C MET A 616 7.43 -8.71 6.91
N THR A 617 6.70 -8.82 8.01
CA THR A 617 5.34 -8.32 8.17
C THR A 617 5.23 -7.45 9.40
N TRP A 618 4.30 -6.51 9.40
CA TRP A 618 3.97 -5.67 10.54
C TRP A 618 2.49 -5.84 10.87
N ASP A 619 2.18 -5.99 12.15
CA ASP A 619 0.80 -6.08 12.62
C ASP A 619 0.09 -4.71 12.61
N ASP A 620 -1.16 -4.68 13.06
CA ASP A 620 -1.96 -3.46 13.08
C ASP A 620 -1.36 -2.36 13.97
N HIS A 621 -0.55 -2.75 14.95
CA HIS A 621 0.15 -1.86 15.87
C HIS A 621 1.53 -1.43 15.35
N GLY A 622 1.98 -1.94 14.21
CA GLY A 622 3.31 -1.63 13.67
C GLY A 622 4.45 -2.44 14.29
N THR A 623 4.15 -3.56 14.95
CA THR A 623 5.17 -4.48 15.46
C THR A 623 5.62 -5.40 14.35
N ALA A 624 6.93 -5.42 14.07
CA ALA A 624 7.48 -6.23 13.00
C ALA A 624 7.56 -7.70 13.38
N SER A 625 7.55 -8.57 12.39
CA SER A 625 7.65 -10.01 12.54
C SER A 625 8.28 -10.57 11.27
N GLN A 626 9.16 -11.56 11.39
CA GLN A 626 9.88 -12.13 10.25
C GLN A 626 9.83 -13.65 10.26
N ASN A 627 9.44 -14.23 9.12
CA ASN A 627 9.35 -15.68 8.94
C ASN A 627 10.69 -16.23 8.44
N LEU A 628 11.54 -16.67 9.35
CA LEU A 628 12.92 -17.03 9.05
C LEU A 628 13.03 -18.39 8.34
N TYR A 629 14.05 -18.52 7.50
CA TYR A 629 14.46 -19.81 6.96
C TYR A 629 15.10 -20.66 8.06
N LEU A 630 14.87 -21.96 8.02
CA LEU A 630 15.43 -22.92 8.98
C LEU A 630 16.49 -23.75 8.30
N PHE A 631 17.66 -23.86 8.94
CA PHE A 631 18.82 -24.53 8.39
C PHE A 631 19.31 -25.67 9.28
N THR A 632 19.78 -26.75 8.66
CA THR A 632 20.53 -27.83 9.31
C THR A 632 22.00 -27.76 8.89
N PRO A 633 22.95 -28.02 9.81
CA PRO A 633 24.35 -28.17 9.46
C PRO A 633 24.59 -29.33 8.49
N VAL A 634 25.54 -29.15 7.58
CA VAL A 634 26.11 -30.18 6.69
C VAL A 634 27.63 -30.05 6.68
N SER A 635 28.35 -31.03 6.13
CA SER A 635 29.82 -31.06 6.15
C SER A 635 30.45 -29.73 5.74
N ASN A 636 29.91 -29.08 4.71
CA ASN A 636 30.39 -27.80 4.20
C ASN A 636 29.32 -26.71 4.30
N GLY A 637 28.95 -26.39 5.54
CA GLY A 637 28.11 -25.24 5.88
C GLY A 637 26.72 -25.65 6.32
N LYS A 638 25.68 -25.14 5.66
CA LYS A 638 24.28 -25.40 6.01
C LYS A 638 23.40 -25.56 4.78
N GLN A 639 22.26 -26.20 4.97
CA GLN A 639 21.20 -26.33 3.96
C GLN A 639 19.84 -26.13 4.60
N ILE A 640 18.81 -25.84 3.80
CA ILE A 640 17.44 -25.72 4.29
C ILE A 640 16.98 -27.03 4.95
N VAL A 641 16.24 -26.90 6.04
CA VAL A 641 15.64 -28.03 6.74
C VAL A 641 14.64 -28.75 5.84
N ASP A 642 14.86 -30.05 5.70
CA ASP A 642 13.88 -31.01 5.19
C ASP A 642 13.20 -31.67 6.40
N THR A 643 11.95 -31.29 6.65
CA THR A 643 11.17 -31.72 7.82
C THR A 643 10.90 -33.22 7.80
N GLU A 644 10.63 -33.81 6.63
CA GLU A 644 10.37 -35.25 6.51
C GLU A 644 11.63 -36.06 6.80
N ARG A 645 12.77 -35.61 6.28
CA ARG A 645 14.06 -36.23 6.55
C ARG A 645 14.46 -36.13 8.01
N ILE A 646 14.16 -35.01 8.68
CA ILE A 646 14.37 -34.86 10.13
C ILE A 646 13.46 -35.84 10.89
N ALA A 647 12.15 -35.86 10.60
CA ALA A 647 11.19 -36.76 11.25
C ALA A 647 11.59 -38.24 11.12
N ALA A 648 11.99 -38.67 9.91
CA ALA A 648 12.46 -40.04 9.67
C ALA A 648 13.73 -40.38 10.46
N ARG A 649 14.65 -39.42 10.62
CA ARG A 649 15.86 -39.60 11.44
C ARG A 649 15.53 -39.72 12.92
N ILE A 650 14.60 -38.92 13.43
CA ILE A 650 14.12 -38.99 14.82
C ILE A 650 13.50 -40.37 15.08
N ALA A 651 12.55 -40.80 14.24
CA ALA A 651 11.89 -42.10 14.38
C ALA A 651 12.90 -43.26 14.35
N LYS A 652 13.89 -43.21 13.45
CA LYS A 652 14.96 -44.23 13.39
C LYS A 652 15.82 -44.24 14.66
N ALA A 653 16.14 -43.07 15.21
CA ALA A 653 16.92 -42.97 16.44
C ALA A 653 16.12 -43.50 17.65
N GLN A 654 14.82 -43.18 17.74
CA GLN A 654 13.90 -43.71 18.76
C GLN A 654 13.78 -45.23 18.68
N ALA A 655 13.48 -45.78 17.50
CA ALA A 655 13.33 -47.22 17.31
C ALA A 655 14.61 -48.01 17.66
N ARG A 656 15.80 -47.47 17.35
CA ARG A 656 17.07 -48.09 17.76
C ARG A 656 17.23 -48.11 19.29
N ARG A 657 16.76 -47.05 19.96
CA ARG A 657 16.84 -46.93 21.43
C ARG A 657 15.85 -47.86 22.12
N GLU A 658 14.61 -47.91 21.66
CA GLU A 658 13.58 -48.86 22.13
C GLU A 658 14.06 -50.30 21.97
N ARG A 659 14.60 -50.65 20.79
CA ARG A 659 15.18 -52.00 20.57
C ARG A 659 16.34 -52.31 21.51
N ARG A 660 17.14 -51.31 21.91
CA ARG A 660 18.21 -51.52 22.90
C ARG A 660 17.64 -51.79 24.30
N MET A 661 16.61 -51.05 24.73
CA MET A 661 15.89 -51.29 25.98
C MET A 661 15.32 -52.71 26.01
N GLU A 662 14.57 -53.11 24.97
CA GLU A 662 13.97 -54.44 24.86
C GLU A 662 15.02 -55.56 24.90
N ASN A 663 16.13 -55.39 24.18
CA ASN A 663 17.21 -56.37 24.18
C ASN A 663 17.88 -56.51 25.55
N TYR A 664 17.99 -55.40 26.31
CA TYR A 664 18.54 -55.42 27.65
C TYR A 664 17.58 -56.10 28.63
N GLU A 665 16.29 -55.78 28.59
CA GLU A 665 15.26 -56.44 29.41
C GLU A 665 15.24 -57.95 29.17
N LYS A 666 15.27 -58.40 27.90
CA LYS A 666 15.36 -59.83 27.55
C LYS A 666 16.60 -60.51 28.09
N ARG A 667 17.74 -59.81 28.15
CA ARG A 667 18.99 -60.35 28.73
C ARG A 667 18.86 -60.54 30.23
N ILE A 668 18.34 -59.54 30.94
CA ILE A 668 18.12 -59.62 32.40
C ILE A 668 17.08 -60.70 32.75
N GLU A 669 16.00 -60.85 31.96
CA GLU A 669 15.04 -61.94 32.12
C GLU A 669 15.67 -63.33 31.90
N ALA A 670 16.58 -63.47 30.93
CA ALA A 670 17.29 -64.72 30.68
C ALA A 670 18.28 -65.05 31.80
N GLU A 671 18.97 -64.05 32.35
CA GLU A 671 19.93 -64.20 33.45
C GLU A 671 19.23 -64.47 34.81
N SER A 672 17.96 -64.07 34.96
CA SER A 672 17.16 -64.26 36.18
C SER A 672 16.30 -65.54 36.19
N ARG A 673 16.23 -66.29 35.08
CA ARG A 673 15.57 -67.61 35.05
C ARG A 673 16.42 -68.63 35.84
N PRO A 674 15.85 -69.36 36.82
CA PRO A 674 16.58 -70.42 37.49
C PRO A 674 16.98 -71.50 36.48
N PRO A 675 18.14 -72.16 36.63
CA PRO A 675 18.53 -73.25 35.74
C PRO A 675 17.42 -74.30 35.72
N SER A 676 16.97 -74.68 34.52
CA SER A 676 16.00 -75.76 34.35
C SER A 676 16.52 -76.99 35.05
N ALA A 677 15.76 -77.54 36.01
CA ALA A 677 16.07 -78.80 36.65
C ALA A 677 16.30 -79.88 35.56
N ASN A 678 17.45 -80.54 35.61
CA ASN A 678 17.76 -81.68 34.75
C ASN A 678 16.70 -82.78 34.96
N PRO A 679 16.12 -83.38 33.90
CA PRO A 679 15.17 -84.48 34.03
C PRO A 679 15.79 -85.80 34.55
N ASP A 680 17.11 -85.87 34.74
CA ASP A 680 17.83 -87.12 35.02
C ASP A 680 18.03 -87.47 36.50
N ASP A 681 17.56 -86.64 37.45
CA ASP A 681 17.53 -87.02 38.87
C ASP A 681 16.23 -87.74 39.22
N THR A 682 16.02 -88.93 38.63
CA THR A 682 15.10 -89.94 39.18
C THR A 682 15.92 -91.15 39.64
N PRO A 683 15.99 -91.45 40.95
CA PRO A 683 16.64 -92.68 41.40
C PRO A 683 15.82 -93.91 40.93
N PRO A 684 16.46 -94.97 40.41
CA PRO A 684 15.73 -96.17 40.02
C PRO A 684 15.25 -96.91 41.28
N ALA A 685 13.96 -97.24 41.30
CA ALA A 685 13.36 -98.18 42.26
C ALA A 685 13.35 -99.61 41.68
N PRO A 686 13.24 -100.68 42.49
CA PRO A 686 13.29 -100.77 43.96
C PRO A 686 14.56 -101.45 44.52
#